data_AF-A0A2S4RTK3-F1
#
_entry.id   AF-A0A2S4RTK3-F1
#
_cell.length_a   1.000
_cell.length_b   1.000
_cell.length_c   1.000
_cell.angle_alpha   90.00
_cell.angle_beta   90.00
_cell.angle_gamma   90.00
#
_symmetry.space_group_name_H-M   'P 1'
#
loop_
_entity.id
_entity.type
_entity.pdbx_description
1 polymer ?
#
loop_
_entity_poly.entity_id
_entity_poly.type
_entity_poly.pdbx_seq_one_letter_code
_entity_poly.pdbx_strand_id
1 'polypeptide(L)'
;MQRFTQCDSRTFPSRTLHADLVVAGGGLAGLCAALAAARDGLQVILVQDRPVLGGNASSEVRLWANGATSHMGNNNRWAREGGIMGEIMEENLWRNKEGNPIMFDLLLLDMAKSQPGLTLLLNTAVYEVEKQQQRIHQVKAFNAINETFYTLSARQFCDATGDGVLGYLAGAEFREGAEEPEELDEKMAPGEHFGHKLGHSIYFYTKTTANPVTFVPPSFALDDITTIPRYKRLTSTLNGCDLWWLEWGGRLDTVYESETIKWELWKIVWGVWDHIKNSGEFPEAEKMTIEWVGAIPGKRESRRFMGDHLLCQQDIIGQRDHYDAVGYGGWSIDLHPADGVYSTHDSCRQFHSKGTYTIPLRSLYSRSLDNLFLTGRLISASHVAFGSARVMCTCGLLGEVVGRAAALCHQQQLTPQALASHDHVTRLQQHLQANGCYIPRQWLDDPALGATVTTSSEYMISTLPPNGQWLPLGERMALLLPVKAGDKLPAMSFQLRADTPQSFTVSLLGADKAGNFTPEQHYAECAIEVHGSGEYRCAFDWLCDRDRYVFIAFPVLSDVEIALTDTHLPGIMTVFNSLNARVAKHTRQLPDADYGVDAFDFWLPRRHPHQVMPALRLDTPLNCFSRNNLLNGRLRPEQQANGWVPDVNDVQPVAIWRWNAPKTVRSLTLVQDNDFDNAMETVQMGHPRAVTPHCITHYRLWGDNALLAEVTNNRHSVCQHRFAHPQQFSEIRLEIVATAGALPAVYSLNIR
;
A
#
# COMPACT_ATOMS: atom_id res chain seq x y z
N MET A 1 -33.88 38.13 -20.91
CA MET A 1 -32.95 37.81 -22.02
C MET A 1 -31.80 38.80 -21.96
N GLN A 2 -30.58 38.33 -21.72
CA GLN A 2 -29.38 39.17 -21.84
C GLN A 2 -28.93 39.14 -23.31
N ARG A 3 -28.69 40.30 -23.93
CA ARG A 3 -28.25 40.40 -25.33
C ARG A 3 -26.82 40.92 -25.35
N PHE A 4 -25.93 40.19 -26.01
CA PHE A 4 -24.53 40.58 -26.22
C PHE A 4 -24.37 41.01 -27.68
N THR A 5 -23.97 42.26 -27.92
CA THR A 5 -23.72 42.78 -29.27
C THR A 5 -22.40 42.23 -29.82
N GLN A 6 -22.24 42.31 -31.14
CA GLN A 6 -20.95 42.08 -31.79
C GLN A 6 -19.91 43.07 -31.25
N CYS A 7 -18.68 42.60 -31.03
CA CYS A 7 -17.52 43.37 -30.62
C CYS A 7 -16.27 42.77 -31.27
N ASP A 8 -15.13 43.46 -31.21
CA ASP A 8 -13.89 43.04 -31.88
C ASP A 8 -13.37 41.68 -31.37
N SER A 9 -13.40 41.48 -30.05
CA SER A 9 -13.02 40.22 -29.42
C SER A 9 -13.65 40.08 -28.04
N ARG A 10 -13.58 38.88 -27.46
CA ARG A 10 -13.94 38.59 -26.08
C ARG A 10 -12.77 37.83 -25.44
N THR A 11 -12.61 37.99 -24.14
CA THR A 11 -11.61 37.26 -23.36
C THR A 11 -12.29 36.35 -22.36
N PHE A 12 -11.67 35.20 -22.14
CA PHE A 12 -12.06 34.30 -21.07
C PHE A 12 -11.68 34.89 -19.70
N PRO A 13 -12.44 34.59 -18.63
CA PRO A 13 -12.08 34.96 -17.27
C PRO A 13 -10.65 34.52 -16.92
N SER A 14 -9.96 35.35 -16.15
CA SER A 14 -8.62 35.03 -15.61
C SER A 14 -8.64 35.18 -14.09
N ARG A 15 -7.99 34.26 -13.38
CA ARG A 15 -7.88 34.24 -11.91
C ARG A 15 -6.44 34.04 -11.47
N THR A 16 -5.97 34.90 -10.59
CA THR A 16 -4.69 34.73 -9.91
C THR A 16 -4.91 34.18 -8.51
N LEU A 17 -4.24 33.08 -8.18
CA LEU A 17 -4.31 32.45 -6.87
C LEU A 17 -2.91 32.32 -6.27
N HIS A 18 -2.84 32.39 -4.94
CA HIS A 18 -1.61 32.25 -4.18
C HIS A 18 -1.77 31.16 -3.12
N ALA A 19 -0.72 30.38 -2.92
CA ALA A 19 -0.66 29.31 -1.93
C ALA A 19 0.77 29.13 -1.41
N ASP A 20 0.93 28.35 -0.34
CA ASP A 20 2.25 27.93 0.12
C ASP A 20 2.81 26.80 -0.74
N LEU A 21 1.93 25.92 -1.22
CA LEU A 21 2.22 24.78 -2.08
C LEU A 21 1.18 24.68 -3.22
N VAL A 22 1.67 24.53 -4.45
CA VAL A 22 0.86 24.07 -5.59
C VAL A 22 1.21 22.63 -5.90
N VAL A 23 0.22 21.75 -5.92
CA VAL A 23 0.35 20.35 -6.31
C VAL A 23 -0.31 20.17 -7.67
N ALA A 24 0.46 19.76 -8.68
CA ALA A 24 -0.06 19.44 -10.00
C ALA A 24 -0.25 17.92 -10.14
N GLY A 25 -1.47 17.47 -10.41
CA GLY A 25 -1.86 16.07 -10.52
C GLY A 25 -2.66 15.60 -9.29
N GLY A 26 -3.88 15.12 -9.53
CA GLY A 26 -4.85 14.63 -8.54
C GLY A 26 -4.91 13.10 -8.45
N GLY A 27 -3.84 12.39 -8.83
CA GLY A 27 -3.68 10.97 -8.50
C GLY A 27 -3.57 10.74 -6.98
N LEU A 28 -3.52 9.48 -6.53
CA LEU A 28 -3.38 9.19 -5.09
C LEU A 28 -2.16 9.91 -4.47
N ALA A 29 -1.03 9.97 -5.17
CA ALA A 29 0.15 10.69 -4.70
C ALA A 29 -0.10 12.19 -4.47
N GLY A 30 -0.67 12.87 -5.47
CA GLY A 30 -0.92 14.31 -5.37
C GLY A 30 -2.04 14.67 -4.38
N LEU A 31 -3.08 13.84 -4.29
CA LEU A 31 -4.11 14.01 -3.26
C LEU A 31 -3.53 13.83 -1.85
N CYS A 32 -2.77 12.77 -1.60
CA CYS A 32 -2.12 12.55 -0.31
C CYS A 32 -1.14 13.68 0.04
N ALA A 33 -0.38 14.19 -0.93
CA ALA A 33 0.50 15.35 -0.73
C ALA A 33 -0.27 16.61 -0.35
N ALA A 34 -1.36 16.90 -1.05
CA ALA A 34 -2.18 18.07 -0.80
C ALA A 34 -2.87 18.01 0.58
N LEU A 35 -3.44 16.86 0.93
CA LEU A 35 -4.07 16.62 2.23
C LEU A 35 -3.05 16.75 3.36
N ALA A 36 -1.88 16.12 3.23
CA ALA A 36 -0.83 16.16 4.24
C ALA A 36 -0.30 17.58 4.49
N ALA A 37 0.01 18.32 3.42
CA ALA A 37 0.46 19.70 3.51
C ALA A 37 -0.59 20.60 4.17
N ALA A 38 -1.87 20.47 3.79
CA ALA A 38 -2.96 21.25 4.36
C ALA A 38 -3.20 20.92 5.84
N ARG A 39 -3.13 19.64 6.24
CA ARG A 39 -3.24 19.20 7.64
C ARG A 39 -2.10 19.69 8.52
N ASP A 40 -0.94 19.96 7.93
CA ASP A 40 0.21 20.57 8.60
C ASP A 40 0.25 22.10 8.46
N GLY A 41 -0.85 22.70 7.99
CA GLY A 41 -1.14 24.13 8.09
C GLY A 41 -0.84 24.95 6.84
N LEU A 42 -0.39 24.34 5.73
CA LEU A 42 -0.17 25.06 4.48
C LEU A 42 -1.48 25.43 3.80
N GLN A 43 -1.50 26.58 3.11
CA GLN A 43 -2.49 26.83 2.07
C GLN A 43 -2.05 26.10 0.79
N VAL A 44 -2.90 25.24 0.26
CA VAL A 44 -2.58 24.34 -0.85
C VAL A 44 -3.56 24.56 -2.00
N ILE A 45 -3.04 24.57 -3.22
CA ILE A 45 -3.84 24.44 -4.44
C ILE A 45 -3.51 23.10 -5.10
N LEU A 46 -4.51 22.22 -5.21
CA LEU A 46 -4.41 20.96 -5.96
C LEU A 46 -5.05 21.15 -7.34
N VAL A 47 -4.25 20.97 -8.38
CA VAL A 47 -4.65 21.12 -9.79
C VAL A 47 -4.78 19.75 -10.42
N GLN A 48 -5.94 19.41 -10.95
CA GLN A 48 -6.18 18.16 -11.66
C GLN A 48 -6.84 18.43 -13.00
N ASP A 49 -6.28 17.85 -14.06
CA ASP A 49 -6.67 18.07 -15.46
C ASP A 49 -8.03 17.46 -15.83
N ARG A 50 -8.57 16.59 -14.97
CA ARG A 50 -9.78 15.78 -15.19
C ARG A 50 -10.82 15.95 -14.06
N PRO A 51 -12.06 15.42 -14.20
CA PRO A 51 -13.13 15.69 -13.23
C PRO A 51 -13.09 14.80 -11.98
N VAL A 52 -12.19 13.80 -11.93
CA VAL A 52 -12.07 12.86 -10.81
C VAL A 52 -10.64 12.82 -10.26
N LEU A 53 -10.49 12.30 -9.05
CA LEU A 53 -9.22 12.08 -8.35
C LEU A 53 -8.86 10.58 -8.37
N GLY A 54 -7.63 10.24 -7.99
CA GLY A 54 -7.17 8.85 -7.87
C GLY A 54 -6.30 8.35 -9.03
N GLY A 55 -6.24 9.09 -10.14
CA GLY A 55 -5.36 8.75 -11.27
C GLY A 55 -5.78 7.45 -11.93
N ASN A 56 -4.88 6.47 -12.10
CA ASN A 56 -5.26 5.16 -12.65
C ASN A 56 -6.23 4.39 -11.74
N ALA A 57 -6.34 4.74 -10.46
CA ALA A 57 -7.30 4.12 -9.54
C ALA A 57 -8.71 4.74 -9.61
N SER A 58 -8.90 5.83 -10.36
CA SER A 58 -10.20 6.46 -10.51
C SER A 58 -11.14 5.61 -11.37
N SER A 59 -12.41 5.99 -11.44
CA SER A 59 -13.37 5.33 -12.33
C SER A 59 -13.08 5.46 -13.83
N GLU A 60 -12.15 6.33 -14.24
CA GLU A 60 -11.75 6.50 -15.65
C GLU A 60 -10.90 5.35 -16.17
N VAL A 61 -10.12 4.72 -15.29
CA VAL A 61 -9.21 3.61 -15.63
C VAL A 61 -9.57 2.35 -14.85
N ARG A 62 -10.04 2.46 -13.59
CA ARG A 62 -10.49 1.37 -12.71
C ARG A 62 -9.42 0.34 -12.36
N LEU A 63 -8.18 0.78 -12.18
CA LEU A 63 -7.11 -0.07 -11.64
C LEU A 63 -7.21 -0.12 -10.11
N TRP A 64 -7.16 -1.30 -9.49
CA TRP A 64 -7.09 -1.38 -8.03
C TRP A 64 -5.81 -0.73 -7.48
N ALA A 65 -5.91 -0.04 -6.35
CA ALA A 65 -4.74 0.44 -5.63
C ALA A 65 -4.20 -0.68 -4.71
N ASN A 66 -2.93 -1.02 -4.94
CA ASN A 66 -2.17 -1.98 -4.14
C ASN A 66 -0.84 -1.37 -3.69
N GLY A 67 -0.10 -2.13 -2.88
CA GLY A 67 1.22 -1.73 -2.41
C GLY A 67 2.03 -2.88 -1.85
N ALA A 68 2.73 -2.64 -0.75
CA ALA A 68 3.81 -3.48 -0.24
C ALA A 68 3.40 -4.92 0.14
N THR A 69 2.14 -5.19 0.47
CA THR A 69 1.64 -6.56 0.77
C THR A 69 1.32 -7.37 -0.48
N SER A 70 1.31 -6.77 -1.67
CA SER A 70 1.07 -7.40 -2.96
C SER A 70 -0.12 -8.38 -2.93
N HIS A 71 -1.32 -7.90 -2.61
CA HIS A 71 -2.51 -8.77 -2.48
C HIS A 71 -2.37 -9.88 -1.42
N MET A 72 -1.50 -9.71 -0.41
CA MET A 72 -1.05 -10.76 0.51
C MET A 72 -0.34 -11.93 -0.20
N GLY A 73 0.27 -11.68 -1.36
CA GLY A 73 0.91 -12.67 -2.24
C GLY A 73 2.43 -12.67 -2.23
N ASN A 74 3.05 -11.98 -1.28
CA ASN A 74 4.47 -12.02 -1.02
C ASN A 74 4.73 -12.36 0.46
N ASN A 75 5.97 -12.23 0.92
CA ASN A 75 6.33 -12.46 2.31
C ASN A 75 6.31 -11.19 3.18
N ASN A 76 5.78 -10.06 2.68
CA ASN A 76 5.76 -8.81 3.45
C ASN A 76 4.57 -8.78 4.40
N ARG A 77 4.78 -9.00 5.69
CA ARG A 77 3.72 -9.00 6.71
C ARG A 77 3.59 -7.66 7.42
N TRP A 78 2.35 -7.27 7.73
CA TRP A 78 1.95 -5.99 8.34
C TRP A 78 2.48 -4.75 7.61
N ALA A 79 2.73 -4.91 6.31
CA ALA A 79 3.40 -3.91 5.49
C ALA A 79 2.43 -2.97 4.75
N ARG A 80 1.10 -3.10 4.89
CA ARG A 80 0.17 -2.22 4.17
C ARG A 80 0.47 -0.76 4.50
N GLU A 81 0.44 0.09 3.48
CA GLU A 81 0.70 1.52 3.62
C GLU A 81 -0.23 2.14 4.67
N GLY A 82 0.37 2.88 5.60
CA GLY A 82 -0.34 3.59 6.67
C GLY A 82 -0.65 5.04 6.31
N GLY A 83 -0.76 5.90 7.33
CA GLY A 83 -1.00 7.33 7.15
C GLY A 83 -2.29 7.62 6.39
N ILE A 84 -2.26 8.63 5.52
CA ILE A 84 -3.40 9.06 4.69
C ILE A 84 -3.79 7.97 3.69
N MET A 85 -2.84 7.19 3.18
CA MET A 85 -3.18 6.05 2.31
C MET A 85 -3.95 4.98 3.10
N GLY A 86 -3.53 4.71 4.35
CA GLY A 86 -4.28 3.85 5.28
C GLY A 86 -5.70 4.37 5.50
N GLU A 87 -5.86 5.67 5.79
CA GLU A 87 -7.17 6.31 5.96
C GLU A 87 -8.07 6.14 4.72
N ILE A 88 -7.53 6.35 3.51
CA ILE A 88 -8.26 6.14 2.25
C ILE A 88 -8.73 4.69 2.13
N MET A 89 -7.87 3.71 2.42
CA MET A 89 -8.22 2.29 2.31
C MET A 89 -9.26 1.87 3.35
N GLU A 90 -9.15 2.38 4.58
CA GLU A 90 -10.09 2.12 5.67
C GLU A 90 -11.47 2.75 5.40
N GLU A 91 -11.51 3.99 4.91
CA GLU A 91 -12.75 4.64 4.48
C GLU A 91 -13.38 3.90 3.29
N ASN A 92 -12.57 3.41 2.35
CA ASN A 92 -13.08 2.67 1.21
C ASN A 92 -13.65 1.32 1.64
N LEU A 93 -12.98 0.61 2.55
CA LEU A 93 -13.51 -0.61 3.13
C LEU A 93 -14.85 -0.36 3.86
N TRP A 94 -14.97 0.75 4.57
CA TRP A 94 -16.20 1.10 5.28
C TRP A 94 -17.36 1.47 4.35
N ARG A 95 -17.12 2.37 3.37
CA ARG A 95 -18.17 2.95 2.51
C ARG A 95 -18.41 2.17 1.21
N ASN A 96 -17.48 1.32 0.82
CA ASN A 96 -17.38 0.72 -0.50
C ASN A 96 -16.75 -0.68 -0.46
N LYS A 97 -17.12 -1.51 0.52
CA LYS A 97 -16.61 -2.89 0.63
C LYS A 97 -16.88 -3.73 -0.62
N GLU A 98 -17.86 -3.36 -1.44
CA GLU A 98 -18.19 -4.02 -2.71
C GLU A 98 -17.19 -3.70 -3.84
N GLY A 99 -16.31 -2.70 -3.68
CA GLY A 99 -15.30 -2.35 -4.69
C GLY A 99 -15.87 -1.60 -5.90
N ASN A 100 -16.82 -0.68 -5.70
CA ASN A 100 -17.38 0.13 -6.77
C ASN A 100 -16.45 1.33 -7.09
N PRO A 101 -16.01 1.51 -8.35
CA PRO A 101 -15.08 2.59 -8.72
C PRO A 101 -15.65 4.00 -8.56
N ILE A 102 -16.97 4.19 -8.73
CA ILE A 102 -17.61 5.51 -8.61
C ILE A 102 -17.71 5.93 -7.14
N MET A 103 -17.95 4.97 -6.25
CA MET A 103 -17.95 5.21 -4.80
C MET A 103 -16.56 5.57 -4.30
N PHE A 104 -15.51 4.98 -4.89
CA PHE A 104 -14.13 5.36 -4.59
C PHE A 104 -13.82 6.80 -5.02
N ASP A 105 -14.23 7.22 -6.22
CA ASP A 105 -14.09 8.62 -6.65
C ASP A 105 -14.79 9.60 -5.69
N LEU A 106 -16.02 9.27 -5.26
CA LEU A 106 -16.78 10.08 -4.31
C LEU A 106 -16.02 10.25 -2.99
N LEU A 107 -15.44 9.17 -2.47
CA LEU A 107 -14.63 9.19 -1.25
C LEU A 107 -13.44 10.14 -1.39
N LEU A 108 -12.68 10.04 -2.49
CA LEU A 108 -11.51 10.90 -2.71
C LEU A 108 -11.90 12.38 -2.85
N LEU A 109 -13.01 12.65 -3.54
CA LEU A 109 -13.55 14.01 -3.69
C LEU A 109 -14.05 14.57 -2.35
N ASP A 110 -14.72 13.76 -1.53
CA ASP A 110 -15.18 14.15 -0.19
C ASP A 110 -14.00 14.52 0.71
N MET A 111 -12.94 13.70 0.74
CA MET A 111 -11.72 13.99 1.49
C MET A 111 -11.05 15.29 1.03
N ALA A 112 -10.88 15.48 -0.28
CA ALA A 112 -10.28 16.71 -0.82
C ALA A 112 -11.13 17.96 -0.52
N LYS A 113 -12.45 17.84 -0.68
CA LYS A 113 -13.38 18.97 -0.55
C LYS A 113 -13.61 19.39 0.90
N SER A 114 -13.57 18.44 1.83
CA SER A 114 -13.79 18.67 3.25
C SER A 114 -12.54 19.18 3.98
N GLN A 115 -11.34 19.04 3.41
CA GLN A 115 -10.08 19.44 4.04
C GLN A 115 -9.90 20.98 4.05
N PRO A 116 -9.87 21.63 5.24
CA PRO A 116 -9.54 23.05 5.33
C PRO A 116 -8.12 23.34 4.84
N GLY A 117 -7.91 24.50 4.22
CA GLY A 117 -6.62 24.91 3.64
C GLY A 117 -6.34 24.33 2.25
N LEU A 118 -7.22 23.47 1.71
CA LEU A 118 -7.08 22.89 0.37
C LEU A 118 -8.07 23.50 -0.63
N THR A 119 -7.53 24.12 -1.68
CA THR A 119 -8.29 24.55 -2.86
C THR A 119 -8.13 23.53 -3.97
N LEU A 120 -9.24 22.90 -4.39
CA LEU A 120 -9.26 21.92 -5.47
C LEU A 120 -9.70 22.56 -6.79
N LEU A 121 -8.88 22.43 -7.84
CA LEU A 121 -9.17 22.84 -9.22
C LEU A 121 -9.22 21.61 -10.13
N LEU A 122 -10.42 21.06 -10.33
CA LEU A 122 -10.68 19.97 -11.28
C LEU A 122 -10.77 20.48 -12.73
N ASN A 123 -10.62 19.60 -13.71
CA ASN A 123 -10.67 19.92 -15.15
C ASN A 123 -9.73 21.07 -15.54
N THR A 124 -8.60 21.23 -14.84
CA THR A 124 -7.70 22.36 -14.97
C THR A 124 -6.32 21.84 -15.35
N ALA A 125 -5.90 22.08 -16.59
CA ALA A 125 -4.65 21.58 -17.15
C ALA A 125 -3.56 22.64 -17.07
N VAL A 126 -2.40 22.30 -16.51
CA VAL A 126 -1.18 23.13 -16.53
C VAL A 126 -0.63 23.16 -17.96
N TYR A 127 -0.27 24.34 -18.47
CA TYR A 127 0.27 24.49 -19.82
C TYR A 127 1.52 25.38 -19.92
N GLU A 128 1.86 26.13 -18.88
CA GLU A 128 3.04 27.00 -18.88
C GLU A 128 3.61 27.17 -17.47
N VAL A 129 4.93 27.31 -17.38
CA VAL A 129 5.66 27.55 -16.13
C VAL A 129 6.58 28.74 -16.31
N GLU A 130 6.54 29.67 -15.37
CA GLU A 130 7.48 30.77 -15.27
C GLU A 130 8.44 30.51 -14.11
N LYS A 131 9.75 30.50 -14.41
CA LYS A 131 10.81 30.27 -13.43
C LYS A 131 11.91 31.34 -13.53
N GLN A 132 12.56 31.62 -12.42
CA GLN A 132 13.78 32.42 -12.37
C GLN A 132 14.89 31.51 -11.84
N GLN A 133 15.95 31.35 -12.63
CA GLN A 133 17.05 30.43 -12.31
C GLN A 133 16.53 29.01 -11.99
N GLN A 134 16.81 28.49 -10.79
CA GLN A 134 16.41 27.16 -10.31
C GLN A 134 15.10 27.17 -9.50
N ARG A 135 14.34 28.27 -9.53
CA ARG A 135 13.10 28.40 -8.75
C ARG A 135 11.90 28.68 -9.63
N ILE A 136 10.87 27.85 -9.48
CA ILE A 136 9.56 28.10 -10.08
C ILE A 136 8.88 29.25 -9.32
N HIS A 137 8.32 30.21 -10.04
CA HIS A 137 7.54 31.31 -9.46
C HIS A 137 6.04 31.15 -9.68
N GLN A 138 5.68 30.70 -10.88
CA GLN A 138 4.29 30.70 -11.31
C GLN A 138 4.02 29.57 -12.30
N VAL A 139 2.80 29.06 -12.24
CA VAL A 139 2.25 28.06 -13.16
C VAL A 139 0.96 28.62 -13.76
N LYS A 140 0.81 28.54 -15.08
CA LYS A 140 -0.45 28.88 -15.76
C LYS A 140 -1.21 27.61 -16.11
N ALA A 141 -2.51 27.65 -15.89
CA ALA A 141 -3.40 26.54 -16.16
C ALA A 141 -4.72 27.01 -16.77
N PHE A 142 -5.41 26.13 -17.49
CA PHE A 142 -6.68 26.44 -18.13
C PHE A 142 -7.74 25.40 -17.78
N ASN A 143 -8.95 25.86 -17.52
CA ASN A 143 -10.09 25.00 -17.27
C ASN A 143 -11.12 25.14 -18.40
N ALA A 144 -11.29 24.08 -19.17
CA ALA A 144 -12.17 24.08 -20.33
C ALA A 144 -13.66 24.05 -19.98
N ILE A 145 -14.03 23.64 -18.76
CA ILE A 145 -15.43 23.51 -18.33
C ILE A 145 -16.03 24.86 -17.94
N ASN A 146 -15.23 25.72 -17.32
CA ASN A 146 -15.63 27.07 -16.93
C ASN A 146 -14.92 28.17 -17.73
N GLU A 147 -14.19 27.78 -18.77
CA GLU A 147 -13.44 28.65 -19.67
C GLU A 147 -12.57 29.67 -18.91
N THR A 148 -11.91 29.26 -17.82
CA THR A 148 -11.11 30.18 -16.98
C THR A 148 -9.61 29.88 -17.07
N PHE A 149 -8.83 30.93 -17.30
CA PHE A 149 -7.37 30.91 -17.15
C PHE A 149 -7.00 31.13 -15.68
N TYR A 150 -6.08 30.31 -15.18
CA TYR A 150 -5.54 30.38 -13.84
C TYR A 150 -4.06 30.71 -13.88
N THR A 151 -3.66 31.55 -12.95
CA THR A 151 -2.29 31.95 -12.72
C THR A 151 -1.97 31.67 -11.27
N LEU A 152 -1.17 30.64 -11.02
CA LEU A 152 -0.96 30.06 -9.69
C LEU A 152 0.46 30.37 -9.22
N SER A 153 0.61 31.03 -8.08
CA SER A 153 1.91 31.33 -7.47
C SER A 153 2.05 30.60 -6.13
N ALA A 154 3.25 30.08 -5.85
CA ALA A 154 3.56 29.44 -4.58
C ALA A 154 5.05 29.51 -4.24
N ARG A 155 5.38 29.26 -2.97
CA ARG A 155 6.78 29.14 -2.52
C ARG A 155 7.40 27.82 -2.98
N GLN A 156 6.60 26.77 -2.97
CA GLN A 156 6.98 25.41 -3.33
C GLN A 156 5.96 24.82 -4.28
N PHE A 157 6.42 23.86 -5.08
CA PHE A 157 5.61 23.15 -6.05
C PHE A 157 5.84 21.65 -5.92
N CYS A 158 4.85 20.86 -6.27
CA CYS A 158 4.93 19.42 -6.33
C CYS A 158 4.39 18.94 -7.68
N ASP A 159 5.23 18.25 -8.44
CA ASP A 159 4.76 17.48 -9.59
C ASP A 159 4.32 16.09 -9.11
N ALA A 160 3.04 15.82 -9.28
CA ALA A 160 2.38 14.54 -9.08
C ALA A 160 1.54 14.17 -10.32
N THR A 161 1.80 14.82 -11.46
CA THR A 161 1.12 14.54 -12.73
C THR A 161 1.58 13.19 -13.27
N GLY A 162 0.71 12.49 -14.01
CA GLY A 162 1.06 11.18 -14.56
C GLY A 162 2.22 11.19 -15.57
N ASP A 163 2.45 12.33 -16.22
CA ASP A 163 3.45 12.51 -17.28
C ASP A 163 4.61 13.44 -16.90
N GLY A 164 4.62 13.98 -15.67
CA GLY A 164 5.65 14.94 -15.28
C GLY A 164 5.52 16.32 -15.95
N VAL A 165 4.30 16.78 -16.20
CA VAL A 165 4.03 18.02 -16.97
C VAL A 165 4.71 19.23 -16.32
N LEU A 166 4.61 19.38 -15.01
CA LEU A 166 5.15 20.54 -14.31
C LEU A 166 6.69 20.53 -14.32
N GLY A 167 7.32 19.39 -14.00
CA GLY A 167 8.76 19.22 -14.02
C GLY A 167 9.34 19.38 -15.43
N TYR A 168 8.66 18.82 -16.44
CA TYR A 168 9.04 18.95 -17.85
C TYR A 168 9.01 20.43 -18.29
N LEU A 169 7.90 21.14 -18.06
CA LEU A 169 7.79 22.56 -18.41
C LEU A 169 8.75 23.45 -17.62
N ALA A 170 9.10 23.06 -16.39
CA ALA A 170 10.08 23.75 -15.58
C ALA A 170 11.54 23.46 -15.99
N GLY A 171 11.78 22.54 -16.94
CA GLY A 171 13.13 22.16 -17.38
C GLY A 171 13.90 21.35 -16.34
N ALA A 172 13.22 20.58 -15.51
CA ALA A 172 13.85 19.63 -14.60
C ALA A 172 14.47 18.47 -15.39
N GLU A 173 15.61 17.95 -14.91
CA GLU A 173 16.27 16.79 -15.51
C GLU A 173 15.43 15.53 -15.32
N PHE A 174 15.27 14.73 -16.37
CA PHE A 174 14.53 13.47 -16.36
C PHE A 174 15.13 12.45 -17.31
N ARG A 175 14.74 11.19 -17.10
CA ARG A 175 15.00 10.04 -17.95
C ARG A 175 13.68 9.48 -18.48
N GLU A 176 13.77 8.78 -19.59
CA GLU A 176 12.65 8.04 -20.17
C GLU A 176 13.16 6.71 -20.72
N GLY A 177 12.38 5.65 -20.51
CA GLY A 177 12.74 4.30 -20.92
C GLY A 177 13.82 3.67 -20.05
N ALA A 178 14.35 2.51 -20.46
CA ALA A 178 15.32 1.75 -19.68
C ALA A 178 16.73 2.31 -19.80
N GLU A 179 17.44 2.30 -18.67
CA GLU A 179 18.89 2.47 -18.62
C GLU A 179 19.60 1.26 -19.25
N GLU A 180 20.79 1.50 -19.81
CA GLU A 180 21.64 0.41 -20.28
C GLU A 180 22.09 -0.46 -19.09
N PRO A 181 22.17 -1.79 -19.24
CA PRO A 181 22.55 -2.68 -18.13
C PRO A 181 23.85 -2.28 -17.43
N GLU A 182 24.86 -1.84 -18.20
CA GLU A 182 26.18 -1.47 -17.68
C GLU A 182 26.22 -0.10 -16.97
N GLU A 183 25.21 0.77 -17.17
CA GLU A 183 25.19 2.10 -16.53
C GLU A 183 25.00 1.98 -15.02
N LEU A 184 24.08 1.10 -14.61
CA LEU A 184 23.65 0.94 -13.21
C LEU A 184 23.90 -0.48 -12.67
N ASP A 185 24.52 -1.37 -13.45
CA ASP A 185 24.72 -2.80 -13.14
C ASP A 185 23.39 -3.54 -12.86
N GLU A 186 22.31 -3.12 -13.53
CA GLU A 186 20.97 -3.68 -13.34
C GLU A 186 20.75 -4.89 -14.24
N LYS A 187 20.90 -6.08 -13.70
CA LYS A 187 20.74 -7.35 -14.44
C LYS A 187 19.34 -7.58 -15.02
N MET A 188 18.32 -6.84 -14.54
CA MET A 188 16.97 -6.87 -15.11
C MET A 188 16.72 -5.82 -16.19
N ALA A 189 17.68 -4.92 -16.46
CA ALA A 189 17.53 -3.93 -17.52
C ALA A 189 17.17 -4.66 -18.83
N PRO A 190 16.05 -4.28 -19.47
CA PRO A 190 15.56 -4.99 -20.63
C PRO A 190 16.48 -4.76 -21.84
N GLY A 191 16.71 -5.81 -22.62
CA GLY A 191 17.34 -5.66 -23.94
C GLY A 191 16.35 -5.21 -25.01
N GLU A 192 16.87 -4.84 -26.18
CA GLU A 192 16.10 -4.37 -27.35
C GLU A 192 14.87 -5.23 -27.69
N HIS A 193 15.00 -6.56 -27.63
CA HIS A 193 13.90 -7.48 -27.93
C HIS A 193 12.75 -7.38 -26.93
N PHE A 194 13.01 -7.07 -25.66
CA PHE A 194 11.98 -6.85 -24.64
C PHE A 194 11.40 -5.43 -24.74
N GLY A 195 12.27 -4.47 -25.06
CA GLY A 195 11.96 -3.06 -25.21
C GLY A 195 12.10 -2.25 -23.92
N HIS A 196 12.18 -0.94 -24.10
CA HIS A 196 12.69 -0.02 -23.09
C HIS A 196 11.62 0.75 -22.34
N LYS A 197 10.34 0.67 -22.72
CA LYS A 197 9.24 1.35 -22.02
C LYS A 197 8.08 0.40 -21.75
N LEU A 198 7.29 0.71 -20.73
CA LEU A 198 6.03 0.03 -20.43
C LEU A 198 4.88 0.64 -21.24
N GLY A 199 3.99 -0.21 -21.77
CA GLY A 199 2.83 0.23 -22.55
C GLY A 199 1.68 0.77 -21.68
N HIS A 200 0.60 1.21 -22.33
CA HIS A 200 -0.62 1.57 -21.63
C HIS A 200 -1.55 0.36 -21.55
N SER A 201 -2.19 0.16 -20.40
CA SER A 201 -3.20 -0.89 -20.24
C SER A 201 -4.61 -0.34 -20.43
N ILE A 202 -5.52 -1.15 -20.96
CA ILE A 202 -6.95 -0.80 -21.07
C ILE A 202 -7.81 -1.95 -20.56
N TYR A 203 -8.93 -1.61 -19.93
CA TYR A 203 -9.85 -2.60 -19.35
C TYR A 203 -11.26 -2.42 -19.89
N PHE A 204 -12.05 -3.49 -19.77
CA PHE A 204 -13.49 -3.44 -19.95
C PHE A 204 -14.19 -4.26 -18.86
N TYR A 205 -15.47 -3.96 -18.64
CA TYR A 205 -16.37 -4.70 -17.77
C TYR A 205 -17.57 -5.16 -18.58
N THR A 206 -18.06 -6.34 -18.25
CA THR A 206 -19.22 -6.99 -18.84
C THR A 206 -20.30 -7.18 -17.78
N LYS A 207 -21.54 -7.33 -18.24
CA LYS A 207 -22.67 -7.71 -17.38
C LYS A 207 -23.59 -8.69 -18.10
N THR A 208 -24.31 -9.49 -17.32
CA THR A 208 -25.32 -10.42 -17.83
C THR A 208 -26.70 -9.76 -17.87
N THR A 209 -27.44 -9.97 -18.96
CA THR A 209 -28.82 -9.50 -19.17
C THR A 209 -29.82 -10.65 -19.09
N ALA A 210 -31.12 -10.33 -18.98
CA ALA A 210 -32.18 -11.35 -18.94
C ALA A 210 -32.34 -12.11 -20.28
N ASN A 211 -32.20 -11.38 -21.39
CA ASN A 211 -32.36 -11.87 -22.76
C ASN A 211 -31.01 -11.93 -23.49
N PRO A 212 -30.88 -12.75 -24.55
CA PRO A 212 -29.72 -12.73 -25.45
C PRO A 212 -29.43 -11.34 -26.00
N VAL A 213 -28.16 -11.02 -26.20
CA VAL A 213 -27.69 -9.76 -26.78
C VAL A 213 -26.93 -10.06 -28.07
N THR A 214 -27.34 -9.47 -29.18
CA THR A 214 -26.56 -9.52 -30.43
C THR A 214 -25.50 -8.43 -30.40
N PHE A 215 -24.27 -8.77 -30.80
CA PHE A 215 -23.18 -7.80 -30.94
C PHE A 215 -22.70 -7.78 -32.39
N VAL A 216 -22.65 -6.58 -32.97
CA VAL A 216 -22.02 -6.32 -34.27
C VAL A 216 -20.74 -5.54 -33.99
N PRO A 217 -19.56 -6.09 -34.28
CA PRO A 217 -18.31 -5.39 -34.01
C PRO A 217 -18.20 -4.10 -34.85
N PRO A 218 -17.62 -3.03 -34.30
CA PRO A 218 -17.30 -1.86 -35.10
C PRO A 218 -16.25 -2.22 -36.16
N SER A 219 -16.24 -1.51 -37.30
CA SER A 219 -15.35 -1.80 -38.43
C SER A 219 -13.85 -1.63 -38.15
N PHE A 220 -13.48 -1.12 -36.98
CA PHE A 220 -12.10 -0.96 -36.55
C PHE A 220 -11.69 -2.00 -35.50
N ALA A 221 -12.59 -2.90 -35.10
CA ALA A 221 -12.24 -4.01 -34.20
C ALA A 221 -11.16 -4.89 -34.85
N LEU A 222 -10.36 -5.56 -34.02
CA LEU A 222 -9.36 -6.50 -34.51
C LEU A 222 -10.06 -7.72 -35.14
N ASP A 223 -9.93 -7.86 -36.46
CA ASP A 223 -10.60 -8.92 -37.24
C ASP A 223 -10.04 -10.32 -37.00
N ASP A 224 -8.73 -10.44 -36.72
CA ASP A 224 -8.05 -11.72 -36.47
C ASP A 224 -7.49 -11.74 -35.05
N ILE A 225 -8.21 -12.42 -34.16
CA ILE A 225 -7.81 -12.57 -32.75
C ILE A 225 -6.49 -13.34 -32.59
N THR A 226 -6.09 -14.16 -33.56
CA THR A 226 -4.87 -14.99 -33.47
C THR A 226 -3.58 -14.17 -33.53
N THR A 227 -3.68 -12.91 -33.95
CA THR A 227 -2.59 -11.92 -33.86
C THR A 227 -2.18 -11.63 -32.42
N ILE A 228 -3.07 -11.85 -31.44
CA ILE A 228 -2.74 -11.84 -30.01
C ILE A 228 -2.28 -13.26 -29.64
N PRO A 229 -0.97 -13.54 -29.42
CA PRO A 229 -0.48 -14.90 -29.24
C PRO A 229 -1.11 -15.64 -28.07
N ARG A 230 -1.64 -14.88 -27.10
CA ARG A 230 -2.24 -15.37 -25.86
C ARG A 230 -3.77 -15.34 -25.85
N TYR A 231 -4.43 -15.21 -27.00
CA TYR A 231 -5.89 -15.14 -27.07
C TYR A 231 -6.60 -16.31 -26.38
N LYS A 232 -5.98 -17.51 -26.34
CA LYS A 232 -6.51 -18.68 -25.62
C LYS A 232 -6.60 -18.52 -24.09
N ARG A 233 -6.00 -17.47 -23.51
CA ARG A 233 -6.16 -17.12 -22.09
C ARG A 233 -7.48 -16.37 -21.82
N LEU A 234 -8.18 -15.93 -22.87
CA LEU A 234 -9.45 -15.21 -22.76
C LEU A 234 -10.55 -16.17 -22.28
N THR A 235 -11.33 -15.69 -21.32
CA THR A 235 -12.58 -16.33 -20.89
C THR A 235 -13.66 -15.27 -20.80
N SER A 236 -14.92 -15.70 -20.89
CA SER A 236 -16.09 -14.81 -20.71
C SER A 236 -16.14 -14.14 -19.33
N THR A 237 -15.44 -14.69 -18.34
CA THR A 237 -15.45 -14.22 -16.95
C THR A 237 -14.43 -13.12 -16.63
N LEU A 238 -13.45 -12.88 -17.51
CA LEU A 238 -12.44 -11.84 -17.29
C LEU A 238 -13.09 -10.45 -17.26
N ASN A 239 -12.83 -9.68 -16.21
CA ASN A 239 -13.31 -8.31 -16.08
C ASN A 239 -12.26 -7.39 -15.46
N GLY A 240 -12.31 -6.13 -15.85
CA GLY A 240 -11.52 -5.08 -15.21
C GLY A 240 -10.03 -5.40 -15.19
N CYS A 241 -9.47 -5.37 -14.00
CA CYS A 241 -8.05 -5.58 -13.76
C CYS A 241 -7.58 -7.02 -14.02
N ASP A 242 -8.46 -8.02 -14.24
CA ASP A 242 -8.03 -9.34 -14.75
C ASP A 242 -7.37 -9.21 -16.14
N LEU A 243 -7.70 -8.13 -16.85
CA LEU A 243 -7.20 -7.75 -18.16
C LEU A 243 -5.98 -6.82 -18.06
N TRP A 244 -5.27 -6.80 -16.92
CA TRP A 244 -4.07 -5.98 -16.70
C TRP A 244 -3.01 -6.09 -17.81
N TRP A 245 -3.01 -7.22 -18.54
CA TRP A 245 -2.11 -7.56 -19.64
C TRP A 245 -2.62 -7.11 -21.03
N LEU A 246 -3.85 -6.60 -21.15
CA LEU A 246 -4.33 -5.91 -22.34
C LEU A 246 -3.63 -4.55 -22.42
N GLU A 247 -2.40 -4.60 -22.91
CA GLU A 247 -1.44 -3.51 -22.93
C GLU A 247 -0.77 -3.40 -24.29
N TRP A 248 -0.44 -2.18 -24.71
CA TRP A 248 0.31 -1.90 -25.92
C TRP A 248 0.93 -0.51 -25.88
N GLY A 249 1.91 -0.24 -26.75
CA GLY A 249 2.46 1.10 -26.98
C GLY A 249 3.83 1.36 -26.35
N GLY A 250 4.47 0.37 -25.72
CA GLY A 250 5.80 0.55 -25.12
C GLY A 250 6.93 0.79 -26.15
N ARG A 251 6.65 0.63 -27.45
CA ARG A 251 7.55 0.99 -28.55
C ARG A 251 7.40 2.44 -29.03
N LEU A 252 6.37 3.14 -28.56
CA LEU A 252 6.03 4.49 -28.97
C LEU A 252 6.38 5.50 -27.88
N ASP A 253 6.21 6.78 -28.18
CA ASP A 253 6.20 7.81 -27.15
C ASP A 253 4.89 7.73 -26.34
N THR A 254 5.00 7.27 -25.10
CA THR A 254 3.87 7.08 -24.17
C THR A 254 3.15 8.38 -23.80
N VAL A 255 3.76 9.54 -24.08
CA VAL A 255 3.15 10.85 -23.85
C VAL A 255 2.55 11.39 -25.15
N TYR A 256 3.36 11.60 -26.18
CA TYR A 256 2.95 12.31 -27.40
C TYR A 256 2.12 11.45 -28.35
N GLU A 257 2.29 10.12 -28.33
CA GLU A 257 1.54 9.18 -29.17
C GLU A 257 0.43 8.46 -28.40
N SER A 258 0.06 8.95 -27.22
CA SER A 258 -0.96 8.34 -26.36
C SER A 258 -2.31 8.13 -27.05
N GLU A 259 -2.70 9.00 -27.99
CA GLU A 259 -3.95 8.85 -28.76
C GLU A 259 -3.85 7.72 -29.81
N THR A 260 -2.69 7.55 -30.45
CA THR A 260 -2.40 6.41 -31.33
C THR A 260 -2.46 5.11 -30.53
N ILE A 261 -1.81 5.07 -29.36
CA ILE A 261 -1.83 3.94 -28.43
C ILE A 261 -3.28 3.59 -28.04
N LYS A 262 -4.10 4.58 -27.70
CA LYS A 262 -5.50 4.38 -27.33
C LYS A 262 -6.31 3.75 -28.47
N TRP A 263 -6.18 4.25 -29.70
CA TRP A 263 -6.93 3.70 -30.84
C TRP A 263 -6.61 2.23 -31.10
N GLU A 264 -5.33 1.85 -31.01
CA GLU A 264 -4.92 0.45 -31.15
C GLU A 264 -5.47 -0.41 -30.00
N LEU A 265 -5.43 0.10 -28.76
CA LEU A 265 -6.00 -0.57 -27.60
C LEU A 265 -7.52 -0.74 -27.69
N TRP A 266 -8.26 0.24 -28.24
CA TRP A 266 -9.69 0.08 -28.51
C TRP A 266 -9.94 -0.97 -29.59
N LYS A 267 -9.18 -0.98 -30.68
CA LYS A 267 -9.24 -2.04 -31.70
C LYS A 267 -9.07 -3.42 -31.06
N ILE A 268 -8.09 -3.58 -30.17
CA ILE A 268 -7.83 -4.81 -29.42
C ILE A 268 -9.03 -5.18 -28.53
N VAL A 269 -9.52 -4.26 -27.70
CA VAL A 269 -10.67 -4.51 -26.78
C VAL A 269 -11.90 -4.98 -27.53
N TRP A 270 -12.25 -4.29 -28.62
CA TRP A 270 -13.44 -4.64 -29.39
C TRP A 270 -13.28 -5.94 -30.16
N GLY A 271 -12.08 -6.30 -30.62
CA GLY A 271 -11.82 -7.62 -31.21
C GLY A 271 -11.81 -8.75 -30.18
N VAL A 272 -11.29 -8.50 -28.98
CA VAL A 272 -11.38 -9.45 -27.84
C VAL A 272 -12.85 -9.70 -27.47
N TRP A 273 -13.66 -8.65 -27.36
CA TRP A 273 -15.09 -8.80 -27.09
C TRP A 273 -15.83 -9.49 -28.24
N ASP A 274 -15.51 -9.18 -29.50
CA ASP A 274 -16.07 -9.87 -30.66
C ASP A 274 -15.77 -11.38 -30.61
N HIS A 275 -14.52 -11.75 -30.35
CA HIS A 275 -14.14 -13.15 -30.19
C HIS A 275 -14.92 -13.83 -29.05
N ILE A 276 -15.03 -13.19 -27.88
CA ILE A 276 -15.82 -13.74 -26.76
C ILE A 276 -17.29 -13.90 -27.16
N LYS A 277 -17.85 -12.93 -27.89
CA LYS A 277 -19.29 -12.82 -28.12
C LYS A 277 -19.80 -13.62 -29.32
N ASN A 278 -18.99 -13.73 -30.37
CA ASN A 278 -19.41 -14.18 -31.69
C ASN A 278 -18.66 -15.42 -32.22
N SER A 279 -17.57 -15.87 -31.59
CA SER A 279 -16.83 -17.06 -32.05
C SER A 279 -17.59 -18.38 -31.90
N GLY A 280 -18.58 -18.43 -30.99
CA GLY A 280 -19.25 -19.66 -30.59
C GLY A 280 -18.49 -20.48 -29.54
N GLU A 281 -17.29 -20.06 -29.12
CA GLU A 281 -16.48 -20.76 -28.12
C GLU A 281 -16.95 -20.53 -26.67
N PHE A 282 -17.74 -19.48 -26.43
CA PHE A 282 -18.23 -19.08 -25.09
C PHE A 282 -19.77 -19.01 -25.05
N PRO A 283 -20.48 -20.15 -24.95
CA PRO A 283 -21.95 -20.17 -24.95
C PRO A 283 -22.58 -19.27 -23.87
N GLU A 284 -21.93 -19.14 -22.71
CA GLU A 284 -22.35 -18.28 -21.61
C GLU A 284 -22.35 -16.78 -21.97
N ALA A 285 -21.60 -16.37 -23.00
CA ALA A 285 -21.58 -15.00 -23.48
C ALA A 285 -22.86 -14.61 -24.24
N GLU A 286 -23.77 -15.54 -24.57
CA GLU A 286 -25.03 -15.28 -25.29
C GLU A 286 -25.83 -14.12 -24.66
N LYS A 287 -25.90 -14.09 -23.32
CA LYS A 287 -26.63 -13.08 -22.54
C LYS A 287 -25.73 -12.00 -21.95
N MET A 288 -24.47 -11.91 -22.37
CA MET A 288 -23.54 -10.90 -21.86
C MET A 288 -23.50 -9.68 -22.78
N THR A 289 -23.27 -8.51 -22.18
CA THR A 289 -23.02 -7.25 -22.89
C THR A 289 -21.91 -6.46 -22.21
N ILE A 290 -21.27 -5.57 -22.96
CA ILE A 290 -20.31 -4.62 -22.41
C ILE A 290 -21.05 -3.62 -21.50
N GLU A 291 -20.56 -3.48 -20.28
CA GLU A 291 -20.99 -2.45 -19.33
C GLU A 291 -20.13 -1.19 -19.46
N TRP A 292 -18.82 -1.35 -19.63
CA TRP A 292 -17.87 -0.25 -19.67
C TRP A 292 -16.58 -0.64 -20.41
N VAL A 293 -15.98 0.32 -21.10
CA VAL A 293 -14.63 0.24 -21.68
C VAL A 293 -13.88 1.50 -21.26
N GLY A 294 -12.61 1.37 -20.92
CA GLY A 294 -11.75 2.52 -20.59
C GLY A 294 -11.77 3.57 -21.69
N ALA A 295 -12.18 4.80 -21.35
CA ALA A 295 -12.14 5.93 -22.29
C ALA A 295 -10.72 6.47 -22.47
N ILE A 296 -9.88 6.27 -21.45
CA ILE A 296 -8.46 6.62 -21.42
C ILE A 296 -7.72 5.37 -20.92
N PRO A 297 -6.60 4.98 -21.55
CA PRO A 297 -5.83 3.84 -21.08
C PRO A 297 -4.96 4.24 -19.88
N GLY A 298 -4.75 3.30 -18.97
CA GLY A 298 -3.88 3.48 -17.81
C GLY A 298 -2.42 3.45 -18.24
N LYS A 299 -1.76 4.62 -18.24
CA LYS A 299 -0.31 4.69 -18.48
C LYS A 299 0.46 4.02 -17.35
N ARG A 300 1.52 3.30 -17.68
CA ARG A 300 2.39 2.60 -16.73
C ARG A 300 3.65 3.37 -16.39
N GLU A 301 4.19 4.07 -17.37
CA GLU A 301 5.47 4.76 -17.34
C GLU A 301 5.41 5.99 -18.24
N SER A 302 6.22 6.99 -17.91
CA SER A 302 6.42 8.21 -18.69
C SER A 302 7.82 8.77 -18.36
N ARG A 303 7.90 9.98 -17.79
CA ARG A 303 9.15 10.65 -17.38
C ARG A 303 9.49 10.31 -15.93
N ARG A 304 10.74 9.91 -15.68
CA ARG A 304 11.29 9.70 -14.33
C ARG A 304 12.31 10.81 -14.05
N PHE A 305 12.03 11.68 -13.08
CA PHE A 305 12.89 12.85 -12.82
C PHE A 305 14.10 12.51 -11.97
N MET A 306 15.12 13.36 -12.05
CA MET A 306 16.36 13.17 -11.29
C MET A 306 16.32 13.91 -9.96
N GLY A 307 16.46 13.14 -8.87
CA GLY A 307 16.79 13.64 -7.54
C GLY A 307 18.27 13.38 -7.22
N ASP A 308 18.67 13.64 -5.97
CA ASP A 308 20.03 13.37 -5.50
C ASP A 308 20.30 11.89 -5.25
N HIS A 309 19.26 11.05 -5.29
CA HIS A 309 19.37 9.59 -5.29
C HIS A 309 18.45 9.00 -6.36
N LEU A 310 19.04 8.25 -7.29
CA LEU A 310 18.31 7.42 -8.26
C LEU A 310 18.14 6.03 -7.63
N LEU A 311 16.91 5.66 -7.28
CA LEU A 311 16.61 4.30 -6.83
C LEU A 311 16.95 3.28 -7.94
N CYS A 312 17.63 2.19 -7.60
CA CYS A 312 18.00 1.13 -8.53
C CYS A 312 17.58 -0.27 -8.06
N GLN A 313 17.74 -1.28 -8.91
CA GLN A 313 17.40 -2.68 -8.67
C GLN A 313 17.98 -3.18 -7.34
N GLN A 314 19.24 -2.83 -7.07
CA GLN A 314 19.99 -3.29 -5.91
C GLN A 314 19.41 -2.68 -4.61
N ASP A 315 18.86 -1.48 -4.66
CA ASP A 315 18.16 -0.88 -3.51
C ASP A 315 16.92 -1.70 -3.14
N ILE A 316 16.20 -2.23 -4.13
CA ILE A 316 15.01 -3.07 -3.93
C ILE A 316 15.38 -4.48 -3.48
N ILE A 317 16.19 -5.19 -4.28
CA ILE A 317 16.52 -6.60 -4.02
C ILE A 317 17.36 -6.74 -2.76
N GLY A 318 18.35 -5.86 -2.57
CA GLY A 318 19.17 -5.81 -1.36
C GLY A 318 18.46 -5.18 -0.17
N GLN A 319 17.25 -4.63 -0.37
CA GLN A 319 16.45 -3.96 0.65
C GLN A 319 17.26 -2.89 1.39
N ARG A 320 17.97 -2.05 0.63
CA ARG A 320 18.96 -1.12 1.17
C ARG A 320 18.32 -0.17 2.17
N ASP A 321 19.06 0.08 3.25
CA ASP A 321 18.69 1.06 4.26
C ASP A 321 19.33 2.41 3.90
N HIS A 322 18.51 3.45 3.89
CA HIS A 322 18.93 4.82 3.62
C HIS A 322 18.80 5.65 4.91
N TYR A 323 19.80 6.48 5.22
CA TYR A 323 19.74 7.38 6.38
C TYR A 323 18.54 8.33 6.31
N ASP A 324 18.17 8.72 5.09
CA ASP A 324 17.05 9.58 4.75
C ASP A 324 15.82 8.80 4.28
N ALA A 325 15.66 7.55 4.69
CA ALA A 325 14.46 6.75 4.42
C ALA A 325 13.21 7.45 4.98
N VAL A 326 12.22 7.69 4.12
CA VAL A 326 10.97 8.40 4.46
C VAL A 326 9.71 7.66 3.98
N GLY A 327 9.88 6.68 3.10
CA GLY A 327 8.82 5.78 2.65
C GLY A 327 9.38 4.40 2.37
N TYR A 328 8.54 3.53 1.82
CA TYR A 328 8.92 2.15 1.52
C TYR A 328 8.03 1.56 0.43
N GLY A 329 8.49 0.45 -0.15
CA GLY A 329 7.70 -0.38 -1.05
C GLY A 329 7.93 -1.87 -0.78
N GLY A 330 7.16 -2.70 -1.48
CA GLY A 330 7.23 -4.15 -1.34
C GLY A 330 6.54 -4.93 -2.47
N TRP A 331 6.16 -4.25 -3.54
CA TRP A 331 5.68 -4.92 -4.75
C TRP A 331 6.84 -5.61 -5.46
N SER A 332 6.56 -6.57 -6.34
CA SER A 332 7.60 -7.12 -7.21
C SER A 332 8.13 -6.05 -8.17
N ILE A 333 9.34 -6.25 -8.68
CA ILE A 333 9.76 -5.56 -9.88
C ILE A 333 8.96 -6.18 -11.03
N ASP A 334 7.99 -5.43 -11.59
CA ASP A 334 7.06 -5.91 -12.61
C ASP A 334 7.31 -5.26 -14.00
N LEU A 335 8.12 -5.94 -14.82
CA LEU A 335 8.50 -5.44 -16.15
C LEU A 335 7.66 -6.07 -17.25
N HIS A 336 7.20 -5.26 -18.20
CA HIS A 336 6.30 -5.67 -19.26
C HIS A 336 6.99 -5.55 -20.62
N PRO A 337 6.78 -6.50 -21.55
CA PRO A 337 7.34 -6.38 -22.89
C PRO A 337 6.69 -5.19 -23.62
N ALA A 338 7.49 -4.38 -24.29
CA ALA A 338 7.05 -3.15 -24.95
C ALA A 338 6.00 -3.39 -26.07
N ASP A 339 6.04 -4.58 -26.70
CA ASP A 339 5.08 -5.00 -27.72
C ASP A 339 3.72 -5.44 -27.14
N GLY A 340 3.61 -5.54 -25.81
CA GLY A 340 2.36 -5.76 -25.10
C GLY A 340 1.64 -7.05 -25.50
N VAL A 341 0.36 -6.94 -25.87
CA VAL A 341 -0.48 -8.09 -26.28
C VAL A 341 0.07 -8.85 -27.48
N TYR A 342 0.85 -8.20 -28.36
CA TYR A 342 1.44 -8.82 -29.54
C TYR A 342 2.77 -9.53 -29.26
N SER A 343 3.33 -9.38 -28.05
CA SER A 343 4.55 -10.05 -27.66
C SER A 343 4.35 -11.56 -27.50
N THR A 344 5.36 -12.34 -27.90
CA THR A 344 5.47 -13.78 -27.62
C THR A 344 6.09 -14.06 -26.25
N HIS A 345 6.70 -13.06 -25.60
CA HIS A 345 7.14 -13.16 -24.21
C HIS A 345 5.96 -13.26 -23.26
N ASP A 346 6.21 -13.68 -22.02
CA ASP A 346 5.21 -13.67 -20.96
C ASP A 346 4.72 -12.23 -20.64
N SER A 347 3.51 -12.08 -20.09
CA SER A 347 2.82 -10.77 -20.06
C SER A 347 3.50 -9.78 -19.12
N CYS A 348 4.27 -10.33 -18.18
CA CYS A 348 5.06 -9.60 -17.21
C CYS A 348 6.15 -10.55 -16.69
N ARG A 349 7.35 -10.01 -16.47
CA ARG A 349 8.42 -10.62 -15.68
C ARG A 349 8.37 -10.00 -14.29
N GLN A 350 8.16 -10.83 -13.28
CA GLN A 350 7.95 -10.39 -11.89
C GLN A 350 8.92 -11.07 -10.94
N PHE A 351 9.67 -10.27 -10.18
CA PHE A 351 10.52 -10.77 -9.11
C PHE A 351 10.31 -9.96 -7.82
N HIS A 352 10.13 -10.66 -6.71
CA HIS A 352 9.98 -10.10 -5.38
C HIS A 352 11.33 -10.02 -4.67
N SER A 353 11.51 -8.98 -3.87
CA SER A 353 12.49 -8.96 -2.77
C SER A 353 12.00 -9.84 -1.61
N LYS A 354 12.92 -10.24 -0.73
CA LYS A 354 12.63 -11.06 0.47
C LYS A 354 11.86 -10.32 1.58
N GLY A 355 11.68 -9.02 1.43
CA GLY A 355 10.99 -8.14 2.37
C GLY A 355 10.79 -6.75 1.78
N THR A 356 10.40 -5.77 2.60
CA THR A 356 10.23 -4.37 2.15
C THR A 356 11.57 -3.65 1.96
N TYR A 357 11.61 -2.72 1.00
CA TYR A 357 12.73 -1.81 0.76
C TYR A 357 12.34 -0.38 1.13
N THR A 358 13.31 0.48 1.46
CA THR A 358 13.04 1.87 1.83
C THR A 358 13.30 2.84 0.67
N ILE A 359 12.59 3.97 0.68
CA ILE A 359 12.69 5.02 -0.34
C ILE A 359 13.23 6.30 0.34
N PRO A 360 14.38 6.83 -0.10
CA PRO A 360 14.99 8.02 0.48
C PRO A 360 14.30 9.32 0.04
N LEU A 361 14.35 10.35 0.88
CA LEU A 361 13.81 11.69 0.53
C LEU A 361 14.51 12.26 -0.70
N ARG A 362 15.79 11.94 -0.90
CA ARG A 362 16.57 12.32 -2.09
C ARG A 362 16.02 11.84 -3.42
N SER A 363 15.06 10.90 -3.43
CA SER A 363 14.35 10.46 -4.64
C SER A 363 13.03 11.23 -4.89
N LEU A 364 12.62 12.11 -3.98
CA LEU A 364 11.31 12.78 -3.97
C LEU A 364 11.37 14.29 -4.21
N TYR A 365 12.51 14.81 -4.68
CA TYR A 365 12.65 16.20 -5.11
C TYR A 365 13.58 16.31 -6.31
N SER A 366 13.42 17.39 -7.07
CA SER A 366 14.26 17.65 -8.23
C SER A 366 15.63 18.12 -7.79
N ARG A 367 16.70 17.49 -8.30
CA ARG A 367 18.07 18.01 -8.15
C ARG A 367 18.33 19.28 -8.99
N SER A 368 17.44 19.58 -9.94
CA SER A 368 17.57 20.72 -10.85
C SER A 368 16.91 21.99 -10.32
N LEU A 369 15.91 21.87 -9.43
CA LEU A 369 15.05 22.97 -8.99
C LEU A 369 14.86 22.97 -7.47
N ASP A 370 15.17 24.09 -6.81
CA ASP A 370 15.22 24.22 -5.34
C ASP A 370 13.88 24.13 -4.64
N ASN A 371 12.78 24.21 -5.39
CA ASN A 371 11.42 24.26 -4.84
C ASN A 371 10.43 23.33 -5.55
N LEU A 372 10.93 22.29 -6.22
CA LEU A 372 10.11 21.26 -6.84
C LEU A 372 10.26 19.90 -6.13
N PHE A 373 9.19 19.47 -5.49
CA PHE A 373 9.02 18.08 -5.06
C PHE A 373 8.48 17.21 -6.20
N LEU A 374 8.78 15.92 -6.12
CA LEU A 374 8.41 14.89 -7.08
C LEU A 374 7.74 13.74 -6.32
N THR A 375 6.54 13.36 -6.71
CA THR A 375 5.86 12.20 -6.10
C THR A 375 5.00 11.43 -7.10
N GLY A 376 4.67 10.19 -6.75
CA GLY A 376 3.94 9.29 -7.63
C GLY A 376 4.85 8.64 -8.67
N ARG A 377 4.35 8.50 -9.90
CA ARG A 377 4.99 7.71 -10.96
C ARG A 377 6.04 8.47 -11.77
N LEU A 378 6.74 9.39 -11.11
CA LEU A 378 7.74 10.25 -11.72
C LEU A 378 8.95 10.50 -10.80
N ILE A 379 8.99 9.84 -9.64
CA ILE A 379 10.10 9.94 -8.68
C ILE A 379 11.42 9.48 -9.30
N SER A 380 12.52 9.77 -8.62
CA SER A 380 13.85 9.36 -9.09
C SER A 380 14.10 7.88 -8.86
N ALA A 381 13.87 7.10 -9.92
CA ALA A 381 14.13 5.67 -10.00
C ALA A 381 14.58 5.28 -11.41
N SER A 382 15.43 4.26 -11.52
CA SER A 382 15.70 3.55 -12.77
C SER A 382 14.44 2.86 -13.28
N HIS A 383 14.43 2.44 -14.54
CA HIS A 383 13.30 1.70 -15.13
C HIS A 383 12.99 0.42 -14.36
N VAL A 384 14.04 -0.30 -13.97
CA VAL A 384 13.91 -1.53 -13.21
C VAL A 384 13.32 -1.25 -11.83
N ALA A 385 13.87 -0.28 -11.10
CA ALA A 385 13.38 0.03 -9.76
C ALA A 385 11.97 0.62 -9.76
N PHE A 386 11.69 1.43 -10.79
CA PHE A 386 10.38 2.00 -11.03
C PHE A 386 9.29 0.92 -11.13
N GLY A 387 9.60 -0.25 -11.70
CA GLY A 387 8.71 -1.41 -11.74
C GLY A 387 8.07 -1.74 -10.39
N SER A 388 8.78 -1.57 -9.28
CA SER A 388 8.21 -1.76 -7.94
C SER A 388 7.73 -0.47 -7.27
N ALA A 389 8.44 0.65 -7.45
CA ALA A 389 8.15 1.88 -6.72
C ALA A 389 6.89 2.63 -7.21
N ARG A 390 6.44 2.36 -8.44
CA ARG A 390 5.31 3.06 -9.11
C ARG A 390 3.90 2.63 -8.67
N VAL A 391 3.77 1.66 -7.77
CA VAL A 391 2.47 1.11 -7.37
C VAL A 391 1.69 2.12 -6.53
N MET A 392 0.37 2.14 -6.69
CA MET A 392 -0.45 3.29 -6.32
C MET A 392 -0.54 3.58 -4.81
N CYS A 393 -0.54 2.57 -3.94
CA CYS A 393 -0.47 2.82 -2.49
C CYS A 393 0.90 3.33 -2.08
N THR A 394 2.00 2.78 -2.63
CA THR A 394 3.36 3.34 -2.47
C THR A 394 3.40 4.80 -2.90
N CYS A 395 2.84 5.12 -4.06
CA CYS A 395 2.73 6.48 -4.57
C CYS A 395 1.93 7.39 -3.62
N GLY A 396 0.81 6.91 -3.06
CA GLY A 396 0.02 7.63 -2.05
C GLY A 396 0.81 7.92 -0.77
N LEU A 397 1.55 6.92 -0.26
CA LEU A 397 2.45 7.07 0.88
C LEU A 397 3.51 8.15 0.63
N LEU A 398 4.20 8.09 -0.52
CA LEU A 398 5.19 9.09 -0.92
C LEU A 398 4.57 10.49 -1.13
N GLY A 399 3.30 10.54 -1.51
CA GLY A 399 2.50 11.76 -1.55
C GLY A 399 2.44 12.43 -0.19
N GLU A 400 1.98 11.71 0.83
CA GLU A 400 1.94 12.22 2.21
C GLU A 400 3.33 12.68 2.68
N VAL A 401 4.38 11.90 2.42
CA VAL A 401 5.76 12.26 2.74
C VAL A 401 6.13 13.62 2.17
N VAL A 402 5.88 13.84 0.87
CA VAL A 402 6.17 15.11 0.20
C VAL A 402 5.34 16.27 0.77
N GLY A 403 4.05 16.06 1.04
CA GLY A 403 3.21 17.10 1.63
C GLY A 403 3.71 17.57 3.00
N ARG A 404 4.12 16.63 3.85
CA ARG A 404 4.68 16.93 5.18
C ARG A 404 6.09 17.52 5.09
N ALA A 405 6.91 17.05 4.15
CA ALA A 405 8.21 17.63 3.86
C ALA A 405 8.07 19.10 3.42
N ALA A 406 7.12 19.41 2.54
CA ALA A 406 6.84 20.77 2.11
C ALA A 406 6.42 21.68 3.27
N ALA A 407 5.61 21.17 4.22
CA ALA A 407 5.25 21.91 5.42
C ALA A 407 6.46 22.21 6.32
N LEU A 408 7.35 21.22 6.55
CA LEU A 408 8.58 21.44 7.31
C LEU A 408 9.56 22.39 6.60
N CYS A 409 9.74 22.26 5.29
CA CYS A 409 10.53 23.18 4.48
C CYS A 409 10.00 24.61 4.59
N HIS A 410 8.68 24.80 4.54
CA HIS A 410 8.05 26.11 4.72
C HIS A 410 8.32 26.68 6.12
N GLN A 411 8.10 25.88 7.16
CA GLN A 411 8.25 26.31 8.56
C GLN A 411 9.71 26.65 8.92
N GLN A 412 10.66 25.89 8.39
CA GLN A 412 12.08 26.02 8.71
C GLN A 412 12.88 26.80 7.65
N GLN A 413 12.22 27.28 6.59
CA GLN A 413 12.84 27.98 5.46
C GLN A 413 13.95 27.15 4.79
N LEU A 414 13.71 25.84 4.64
CA LEU A 414 14.64 24.90 4.00
C LEU A 414 14.22 24.62 2.55
N THR A 415 15.19 24.28 1.71
CA THR A 415 14.92 23.58 0.45
C THR A 415 14.70 22.09 0.71
N PRO A 416 14.07 21.34 -0.21
CA PRO A 416 13.95 19.88 -0.10
C PRO A 416 15.31 19.19 0.09
N GLN A 417 16.34 19.65 -0.64
CA GLN A 417 17.70 19.15 -0.52
C GLN A 417 18.30 19.41 0.88
N ALA A 418 18.11 20.62 1.43
CA ALA A 418 18.60 20.93 2.77
C ALA A 418 17.90 20.06 3.84
N LEU A 419 16.59 19.84 3.69
CA LEU A 419 15.82 18.95 4.58
C LEU A 419 16.33 17.50 4.53
N ALA A 420 16.80 17.02 3.38
CA ALA A 420 17.32 15.67 3.21
C ALA A 420 18.70 15.42 3.83
N SER A 421 19.35 16.45 4.37
CA SER A 421 20.60 16.29 5.12
C SER A 421 20.41 15.48 6.41
N HIS A 422 21.49 14.84 6.88
CA HIS A 422 21.49 14.03 8.10
C HIS A 422 20.97 14.81 9.32
N ASP A 423 21.29 16.10 9.41
CA ASP A 423 20.92 16.95 10.56
C ASP A 423 19.44 17.35 10.58
N HIS A 424 18.72 17.16 9.47
CA HIS A 424 17.35 17.67 9.30
C HIS A 424 16.33 16.57 9.03
N VAL A 425 16.69 15.50 8.32
CA VAL A 425 15.74 14.46 7.89
C VAL A 425 15.08 13.74 9.07
N THR A 426 15.78 13.59 10.20
CA THR A 426 15.21 12.98 11.41
C THR A 426 13.96 13.70 11.88
N ARG A 427 13.87 15.03 11.72
CA ARG A 427 12.65 15.78 12.07
C ARG A 427 11.46 15.34 11.22
N LEU A 428 11.68 15.10 9.93
CA LEU A 428 10.65 14.58 9.05
C LEU A 428 10.30 13.13 9.42
N GLN A 429 11.28 12.26 9.64
CA GLN A 429 11.04 10.85 10.01
C GLN A 429 10.21 10.73 11.31
N GLN A 430 10.60 11.46 12.36
CA GLN A 430 9.84 11.55 13.61
C GLN A 430 8.47 12.20 13.40
N HIS A 431 8.39 13.17 12.47
CA HIS A 431 7.12 13.78 12.09
C HIS A 431 6.15 12.77 11.47
N LEU A 432 6.63 11.97 10.51
CA LEU A 432 5.90 10.94 9.79
C LEU A 432 5.40 9.85 10.74
N GLN A 433 6.31 9.27 11.53
CA GLN A 433 5.98 8.18 12.46
C GLN A 433 4.90 8.61 13.46
N ALA A 434 5.01 9.79 14.08
CA ALA A 434 4.00 10.18 15.06
C ALA A 434 2.62 10.53 14.48
N ASN A 435 2.49 10.62 13.16
CA ASN A 435 1.21 10.71 12.46
C ASN A 435 0.78 9.37 11.80
N GLY A 436 1.44 8.25 12.13
CA GLY A 436 1.10 6.93 11.61
C GLY A 436 1.57 6.66 10.17
N CYS A 437 2.37 7.57 9.58
CA CYS A 437 3.07 7.34 8.32
C CYS A 437 4.33 6.52 8.61
N TYR A 438 4.20 5.20 8.48
CA TYR A 438 5.21 4.24 8.90
C TYR A 438 6.44 4.20 8.01
N ILE A 439 7.59 4.05 8.65
CA ILE A 439 8.87 3.80 8.00
C ILE A 439 9.43 2.49 8.59
N PRO A 440 9.64 1.43 7.78
CA PRO A 440 10.24 0.19 8.25
C PRO A 440 11.59 0.42 8.91
N ARG A 441 11.88 -0.34 9.98
CA ARG A 441 13.17 -0.33 10.70
C ARG A 441 13.57 1.04 11.27
N GLN A 442 12.60 1.92 11.48
CA GLN A 442 12.75 3.25 12.09
C GLN A 442 11.71 3.42 13.19
N TRP A 443 12.05 4.15 14.25
CA TRP A 443 11.21 4.24 15.45
C TRP A 443 10.87 5.68 15.80
N LEU A 444 9.71 5.86 16.44
CA LEU A 444 9.35 7.13 17.06
C LEU A 444 10.07 7.28 18.39
N ASP A 445 10.83 8.36 18.55
CA ASP A 445 11.54 8.65 19.80
C ASP A 445 10.55 9.17 20.85
N ASP A 446 10.55 8.52 22.02
CA ASP A 446 9.78 8.91 23.20
C ASP A 446 8.31 9.31 22.89
N PRO A 447 7.49 8.37 22.36
CA PRO A 447 6.13 8.66 21.89
C PRO A 447 5.26 9.36 22.95
N ALA A 448 5.50 9.07 24.23
CA ALA A 448 4.72 9.59 25.34
C ALA A 448 5.48 10.59 26.22
N LEU A 449 6.54 11.24 25.73
CA LEU A 449 7.27 12.32 26.42
C LEU A 449 7.73 11.99 27.86
N GLY A 450 8.21 10.76 28.07
CA GLY A 450 8.71 10.25 29.35
C GLY A 450 7.63 9.77 30.31
N ALA A 451 6.45 9.41 29.80
CA ALA A 451 5.39 8.84 30.63
C ALA A 451 5.78 7.49 31.22
N THR A 452 5.25 7.20 32.41
CA THR A 452 5.09 5.82 32.90
C THR A 452 3.71 5.32 32.49
N VAL A 453 3.59 4.02 32.19
CA VAL A 453 2.33 3.42 31.74
C VAL A 453 1.87 2.33 32.70
N THR A 454 0.57 2.35 33.01
CA THR A 454 -0.14 1.26 33.68
C THR A 454 -1.34 0.84 32.84
N THR A 455 -1.66 -0.45 32.82
CA THR A 455 -2.83 -1.00 32.12
C THR A 455 -3.71 -1.79 33.10
N SER A 456 -4.99 -1.94 32.78
CA SER A 456 -5.93 -2.75 33.56
C SER A 456 -5.54 -4.23 33.58
N SER A 457 -5.06 -4.73 32.45
CA SER A 457 -4.62 -6.11 32.24
C SER A 457 -3.62 -6.21 31.09
N GLU A 458 -3.01 -7.39 30.90
CA GLU A 458 -2.13 -7.72 29.77
C GLU A 458 -2.45 -9.16 29.34
N TYR A 459 -2.70 -9.38 28.06
CA TYR A 459 -2.96 -10.73 27.55
C TYR A 459 -1.66 -11.53 27.45
N MET A 460 -1.63 -12.65 28.14
CA MET A 460 -0.56 -13.65 28.04
C MET A 460 -1.10 -14.87 27.33
N ILE A 461 -0.54 -15.20 26.18
CA ILE A 461 -1.03 -16.34 25.40
C ILE A 461 -0.57 -17.61 26.12
N SER A 462 -1.50 -18.38 26.68
CA SER A 462 -1.23 -19.67 27.32
C SER A 462 -1.94 -20.82 26.62
N THR A 463 -3.18 -20.58 26.16
CA THR A 463 -3.99 -21.58 25.46
C THR A 463 -4.85 -20.89 24.40
N LEU A 464 -4.87 -21.46 23.20
CA LEU A 464 -5.81 -21.16 22.14
C LEU A 464 -6.75 -22.36 22.01
N PRO A 465 -7.99 -22.28 22.54
CA PRO A 465 -8.87 -23.44 22.64
C PRO A 465 -9.37 -23.91 21.27
N PRO A 466 -9.59 -25.22 21.09
CA PRO A 466 -10.14 -25.75 19.84
C PRO A 466 -11.60 -25.29 19.65
N ASN A 467 -11.97 -24.96 18.42
CA ASN A 467 -13.33 -24.60 18.02
C ASN A 467 -14.13 -25.81 17.45
N GLY A 468 -13.53 -27.01 17.46
CA GLY A 468 -14.12 -28.22 16.89
C GLY A 468 -13.91 -28.41 15.38
N GLN A 469 -13.32 -27.44 14.69
CA GLN A 469 -12.90 -27.56 13.30
C GLN A 469 -11.50 -28.14 13.20
N TRP A 470 -11.27 -28.89 12.13
CA TRP A 470 -10.01 -29.57 11.85
C TRP A 470 -9.57 -29.24 10.42
N LEU A 471 -8.27 -29.04 10.25
CA LEU A 471 -7.66 -28.74 8.96
C LEU A 471 -6.67 -29.85 8.60
N PRO A 472 -6.86 -30.54 7.46
CA PRO A 472 -5.82 -31.42 6.92
C PRO A 472 -4.54 -30.64 6.61
N LEU A 473 -3.39 -31.19 6.99
CA LEU A 473 -2.08 -30.63 6.66
C LEU A 473 -1.68 -30.97 5.21
N GLY A 474 -2.59 -30.78 4.26
CA GLY A 474 -2.37 -31.06 2.83
C GLY A 474 -1.39 -30.11 2.13
N GLU A 475 -0.91 -29.08 2.83
CA GLU A 475 0.06 -28.10 2.37
C GLU A 475 1.01 -27.77 3.53
N ARG A 476 2.22 -27.28 3.24
CA ARG A 476 3.13 -26.79 4.28
C ARG A 476 2.48 -25.60 4.97
N MET A 477 2.32 -25.70 6.29
CA MET A 477 1.68 -24.70 7.13
C MET A 477 2.68 -24.23 8.17
N ALA A 478 2.73 -22.93 8.47
CA ALA A 478 3.54 -22.41 9.56
C ALA A 478 2.77 -21.43 10.43
N LEU A 479 2.99 -21.53 11.74
CA LEU A 479 2.57 -20.53 12.70
C LEU A 479 3.70 -19.50 12.88
N LEU A 480 3.38 -18.22 12.70
CA LEU A 480 4.33 -17.10 12.80
C LEU A 480 4.27 -16.47 14.20
N LEU A 481 5.36 -16.57 14.97
CA LEU A 481 5.44 -16.05 16.35
C LEU A 481 6.62 -15.10 16.56
N PRO A 482 6.46 -14.02 17.37
CA PRO A 482 7.57 -13.17 17.77
C PRO A 482 8.37 -13.81 18.92
N VAL A 483 9.71 -13.70 18.86
CA VAL A 483 10.63 -14.15 19.91
C VAL A 483 11.66 -13.07 20.17
N LYS A 484 11.86 -12.68 21.44
CA LYS A 484 12.81 -11.65 21.82
C LYS A 484 14.22 -12.20 21.91
N ALA A 485 15.21 -11.33 21.70
CA ALA A 485 16.61 -11.66 21.96
C ALA A 485 16.80 -12.17 23.40
N GLY A 486 17.48 -13.30 23.56
CA GLY A 486 17.75 -13.95 24.85
C GLY A 486 16.65 -14.92 25.32
N ASP A 487 15.51 -14.99 24.65
CA ASP A 487 14.42 -15.90 25.02
C ASP A 487 14.51 -17.25 24.29
N LYS A 488 14.00 -18.30 24.95
CA LYS A 488 13.67 -19.58 24.29
C LYS A 488 12.20 -19.59 23.92
N LEU A 489 11.85 -20.31 22.85
CA LEU A 489 10.45 -20.61 22.57
C LEU A 489 9.87 -21.50 23.68
N PRO A 490 8.69 -21.17 24.23
CA PRO A 490 7.95 -22.11 25.07
C PRO A 490 7.65 -23.39 24.29
N ALA A 491 7.66 -24.54 24.96
CA ALA A 491 7.15 -25.75 24.36
C ALA A 491 5.64 -25.62 24.09
N MET A 492 5.20 -26.21 22.98
CA MET A 492 3.88 -26.03 22.40
C MET A 492 3.21 -27.37 22.23
N SER A 493 2.01 -27.51 22.74
CA SER A 493 1.16 -28.66 22.57
C SER A 493 0.10 -28.35 21.51
N PHE A 494 0.08 -29.12 20.42
CA PHE A 494 -0.91 -29.01 19.36
C PHE A 494 -1.90 -30.17 19.44
N GLN A 495 -3.18 -29.90 19.16
CA GLN A 495 -4.17 -30.96 19.01
C GLN A 495 -4.14 -31.50 17.57
N LEU A 496 -3.71 -32.75 17.43
CA LEU A 496 -3.57 -33.43 16.14
C LEU A 496 -4.41 -34.71 16.14
N ARG A 497 -4.76 -35.18 14.94
CA ARG A 497 -5.36 -36.51 14.75
C ARG A 497 -4.89 -37.14 13.44
N ALA A 498 -4.77 -38.46 13.47
CA ALA A 498 -4.49 -39.30 12.30
C ALA A 498 -5.14 -40.68 12.51
N ASP A 499 -5.68 -41.28 11.44
CA ASP A 499 -6.31 -42.61 11.52
C ASP A 499 -5.29 -43.75 11.66
N THR A 500 -4.07 -43.51 11.16
CA THR A 500 -2.94 -44.42 11.28
C THR A 500 -1.77 -43.72 11.97
N PRO A 501 -0.85 -44.43 12.64
CA PRO A 501 0.35 -43.81 13.20
C PRO A 501 1.15 -43.05 12.13
N GLN A 502 1.42 -41.77 12.38
CA GLN A 502 2.20 -40.91 11.48
C GLN A 502 3.39 -40.32 12.23
N SER A 503 4.57 -40.35 11.62
CA SER A 503 5.80 -39.74 12.15
C SER A 503 6.28 -38.64 11.22
N PHE A 504 6.57 -37.46 11.77
CA PHE A 504 7.04 -36.33 10.98
C PHE A 504 7.85 -35.35 11.84
N THR A 505 8.49 -34.40 11.16
CA THR A 505 9.30 -33.37 11.81
C THR A 505 8.66 -32.00 11.63
N VAL A 506 8.48 -31.28 12.73
CA VAL A 506 8.17 -29.85 12.73
C VAL A 506 9.49 -29.07 12.73
N SER A 507 9.64 -28.10 11.83
CA SER A 507 10.84 -27.29 11.71
C SER A 507 10.63 -25.89 12.29
N LEU A 508 11.66 -25.36 12.93
CA LEU A 508 11.75 -23.96 13.34
C LEU A 508 12.57 -23.19 12.30
N LEU A 509 11.92 -22.28 11.58
CA LEU A 509 12.55 -21.49 10.51
C LEU A 509 12.54 -19.98 10.84
N GLY A 510 13.35 -19.20 10.14
CA GLY A 510 13.20 -17.73 10.14
C GLY A 510 14.10 -17.02 9.15
N ALA A 511 14.02 -15.70 9.14
CA ALA A 511 14.66 -14.86 8.13
C ALA A 511 16.10 -14.46 8.48
N ASP A 512 16.90 -14.25 7.44
CA ASP A 512 18.28 -13.76 7.53
C ASP A 512 18.36 -12.30 7.93
N LYS A 513 17.50 -11.46 7.36
CA LYS A 513 17.37 -10.04 7.74
C LYS A 513 16.24 -9.89 8.76
N ALA A 514 16.53 -9.21 9.87
CA ALA A 514 15.51 -8.90 10.87
C ALA A 514 14.43 -7.99 10.26
N GLY A 515 13.16 -8.29 10.55
CA GLY A 515 12.00 -7.59 9.96
C GLY A 515 11.53 -8.17 8.62
N ASN A 516 12.23 -9.15 8.03
CA ASN A 516 11.70 -9.95 6.94
C ASN A 516 10.87 -11.13 7.49
N PHE A 517 9.94 -11.62 6.66
CA PHE A 517 9.17 -12.83 6.90
C PHE A 517 9.37 -13.85 5.78
N THR A 518 10.59 -13.94 5.26
CA THR A 518 11.01 -14.98 4.33
C THR A 518 11.89 -15.96 5.08
N PRO A 519 11.46 -17.21 5.33
CA PRO A 519 12.24 -18.16 6.11
C PRO A 519 13.35 -18.78 5.24
N GLU A 520 14.58 -18.31 5.45
CA GLU A 520 15.78 -18.76 4.75
C GLU A 520 16.60 -19.71 5.61
N GLN A 521 16.56 -19.50 6.94
CA GLN A 521 17.31 -20.25 7.92
C GLN A 521 16.46 -21.31 8.58
N HIS A 522 17.10 -22.44 8.84
CA HIS A 522 16.57 -23.52 9.62
C HIS A 522 17.33 -23.58 10.95
N TYR A 523 16.62 -23.46 12.06
CA TYR A 523 17.21 -23.30 13.38
C TYR A 523 17.19 -24.57 14.22
N ALA A 524 16.07 -25.31 14.17
CA ALA A 524 15.86 -26.50 14.99
C ALA A 524 14.71 -27.35 14.44
N GLU A 525 14.60 -28.58 14.94
CA GLU A 525 13.55 -29.54 14.58
C GLU A 525 13.00 -30.26 15.80
N CYS A 526 11.75 -30.68 15.71
CA CYS A 526 11.10 -31.54 16.69
C CYS A 526 10.37 -32.67 15.97
N ALA A 527 10.74 -33.92 16.26
CA ALA A 527 10.01 -35.09 15.79
C ALA A 527 8.71 -35.26 16.58
N ILE A 528 7.61 -35.56 15.90
CA ILE A 528 6.30 -35.86 16.48
C ILE A 528 5.79 -37.17 15.89
N GLU A 529 5.28 -38.04 16.76
CA GLU A 529 4.58 -39.26 16.40
C GLU A 529 3.12 -39.16 16.84
N VAL A 530 2.20 -39.18 15.89
CA VAL A 530 0.75 -39.03 16.10
C VAL A 530 0.09 -40.41 16.10
N HIS A 531 -0.55 -40.77 17.21
CA HIS A 531 -1.31 -42.01 17.41
C HIS A 531 -2.78 -41.69 17.71
N GLY A 532 -3.62 -41.55 16.67
CA GLY A 532 -5.01 -41.15 16.87
C GLY A 532 -5.15 -39.67 17.25
N SER A 533 -6.33 -39.30 17.76
CA SER A 533 -6.62 -37.92 18.19
C SER A 533 -6.07 -37.67 19.59
N GLY A 534 -5.26 -36.62 19.74
CA GLY A 534 -4.63 -36.29 21.00
C GLY A 534 -3.88 -34.97 20.99
N GLU A 535 -3.25 -34.66 22.11
CA GLU A 535 -2.38 -33.50 22.27
C GLU A 535 -0.92 -33.94 22.16
N TYR A 536 -0.17 -33.30 21.27
CA TYR A 536 1.21 -33.66 20.95
C TYR A 536 2.13 -32.47 21.19
N ARG A 537 3.16 -32.71 21.99
CA ARG A 537 4.09 -31.67 22.44
C ARG A 537 5.26 -31.51 21.47
N CYS A 538 5.54 -30.27 21.10
CA CYS A 538 6.62 -29.81 20.24
C CYS A 538 7.51 -28.84 21.03
N ALA A 539 8.82 -29.08 21.07
CA ALA A 539 9.77 -28.21 21.76
C ALA A 539 11.07 -28.10 20.96
N PHE A 540 11.63 -26.90 20.92
CA PHE A 540 12.89 -26.62 20.24
C PHE A 540 13.93 -26.21 21.28
N ASP A 541 15.09 -26.87 21.28
CA ASP A 541 16.25 -26.38 22.04
C ASP A 541 16.99 -25.32 21.22
N TRP A 542 16.39 -24.12 21.18
CA TRP A 542 16.93 -22.99 20.45
C TRP A 542 16.79 -21.71 21.28
N LEU A 543 17.86 -20.91 21.29
CA LEU A 543 17.91 -19.61 21.96
C LEU A 543 17.93 -18.51 20.90
N CYS A 544 17.04 -17.54 21.03
CA CYS A 544 16.98 -16.42 20.11
C CYS A 544 18.10 -15.42 20.40
N ASP A 545 18.86 -15.05 19.38
CA ASP A 545 19.99 -14.11 19.42
C ASP A 545 19.61 -12.66 19.08
N ARG A 546 18.45 -12.43 18.44
CA ARG A 546 17.91 -11.09 18.15
C ARG A 546 16.39 -11.12 18.02
N ASP A 547 15.72 -10.01 18.32
CA ASP A 547 14.28 -9.86 18.11
C ASP A 547 13.89 -10.22 16.67
N ARG A 548 13.00 -11.21 16.52
CA ARG A 548 12.52 -11.66 15.21
C ARG A 548 11.20 -12.39 15.30
N TYR A 549 10.57 -12.57 14.14
CA TYR A 549 9.56 -13.61 13.95
C TYR A 549 10.21 -14.92 13.51
N VAL A 550 9.62 -16.01 13.96
CA VAL A 550 9.99 -17.38 13.57
C VAL A 550 8.76 -18.15 13.09
N PHE A 551 9.02 -19.18 12.29
CA PHE A 551 8.02 -20.02 11.65
C PHE A 551 8.08 -21.40 12.30
N ILE A 552 6.96 -21.83 12.87
CA ILE A 552 6.80 -23.21 13.35
C ILE A 552 6.13 -23.98 12.22
N ALA A 553 6.95 -24.60 11.37
CA ALA A 553 6.54 -25.15 10.09
C ALA A 553 6.24 -26.64 10.18
N PHE A 554 5.02 -27.00 9.80
CA PHE A 554 4.54 -28.35 9.60
C PHE A 554 4.75 -28.77 8.13
N PRO A 555 5.16 -30.02 7.85
CA PRO A 555 5.30 -30.54 6.50
C PRO A 555 3.93 -30.89 5.90
N VAL A 556 3.93 -31.30 4.63
CA VAL A 556 2.72 -31.84 3.97
C VAL A 556 2.43 -33.24 4.51
N LEU A 557 1.26 -33.42 5.12
CA LEU A 557 0.77 -34.65 5.73
C LEU A 557 -0.74 -34.76 5.49
N SER A 558 -1.14 -35.38 4.38
CA SER A 558 -2.56 -35.49 4.01
C SER A 558 -3.40 -36.30 5.01
N ASP A 559 -2.77 -37.20 5.76
CA ASP A 559 -3.44 -38.09 6.74
C ASP A 559 -3.39 -37.53 8.18
N VAL A 560 -2.86 -36.32 8.37
CA VAL A 560 -2.81 -35.64 9.68
C VAL A 560 -3.64 -34.37 9.60
N GLU A 561 -4.51 -34.19 10.60
CA GLU A 561 -5.29 -32.97 10.76
C GLU A 561 -4.90 -32.24 12.04
N ILE A 562 -4.92 -30.91 11.99
CA ILE A 562 -4.68 -30.01 13.13
C ILE A 562 -5.98 -29.32 13.53
N ALA A 563 -6.28 -29.27 14.83
CA ALA A 563 -7.45 -28.55 15.34
C ALA A 563 -7.26 -27.03 15.21
N LEU A 564 -8.34 -26.31 14.95
CA LEU A 564 -8.35 -24.86 14.77
C LEU A 564 -8.96 -24.13 15.98
N THR A 565 -8.71 -22.83 16.07
CA THR A 565 -9.33 -21.91 17.04
C THR A 565 -10.02 -20.76 16.34
N ASP A 566 -11.04 -20.18 16.98
CA ASP A 566 -11.68 -18.91 16.55
C ASP A 566 -10.93 -17.68 17.09
N THR A 567 -9.87 -17.90 17.88
CA THR A 567 -9.08 -16.82 18.46
C THR A 567 -8.18 -16.18 17.40
N HIS A 568 -8.47 -14.93 17.04
CA HIS A 568 -7.61 -14.09 16.21
C HIS A 568 -6.68 -13.26 17.10
N LEU A 569 -5.39 -13.20 16.75
CA LEU A 569 -4.36 -12.51 17.53
C LEU A 569 -3.72 -11.38 16.72
N PRO A 570 -3.61 -10.16 17.27
CA PRO A 570 -2.82 -9.10 16.64
C PRO A 570 -1.35 -9.52 16.49
N GLY A 571 -0.76 -9.30 15.32
CA GLY A 571 0.66 -9.57 15.10
C GLY A 571 1.06 -11.05 15.13
N ILE A 572 0.13 -12.01 15.09
CA ILE A 572 0.39 -13.45 15.01
C ILE A 572 -0.56 -14.05 13.98
N MET A 573 -0.05 -14.90 13.09
CA MET A 573 -0.88 -15.51 12.04
C MET A 573 -0.33 -16.85 11.55
N THR A 574 -1.18 -17.59 10.85
CA THR A 574 -0.79 -18.76 10.06
C THR A 574 -0.49 -18.36 8.63
N VAL A 575 0.61 -18.89 8.09
CA VAL A 575 1.01 -18.75 6.69
C VAL A 575 1.22 -20.12 6.05
N PHE A 576 1.07 -20.20 4.75
CA PHE A 576 1.13 -21.44 3.98
C PHE A 576 2.13 -21.31 2.84
N ASN A 577 2.96 -22.32 2.65
CA ASN A 577 3.71 -22.46 1.41
C ASN A 577 2.84 -23.21 0.40
N SER A 578 1.87 -22.50 -0.16
CA SER A 578 0.89 -23.01 -1.11
C SER A 578 0.64 -22.06 -2.28
N LEU A 579 0.09 -22.61 -3.36
CA LEU A 579 -0.09 -21.88 -4.61
C LEU A 579 -1.37 -21.04 -4.54
N ASN A 580 -1.22 -19.72 -4.49
CA ASN A 580 -2.34 -18.82 -4.82
C ASN A 580 -2.23 -18.42 -6.30
N ALA A 581 -2.87 -19.20 -7.19
CA ALA A 581 -2.76 -19.00 -8.64
C ALA A 581 -3.23 -17.61 -9.13
N ARG A 582 -3.98 -16.85 -8.33
CA ARG A 582 -4.38 -15.46 -8.65
C ARG A 582 -3.29 -14.43 -8.36
N VAL A 583 -2.28 -14.76 -7.55
CA VAL A 583 -1.28 -13.80 -7.06
C VAL A 583 0.16 -14.29 -7.27
N ALA A 584 0.41 -15.60 -7.26
CA ALA A 584 1.71 -16.20 -7.53
C ALA A 584 1.57 -17.38 -8.50
N LYS A 585 2.50 -17.48 -9.47
CA LYS A 585 2.56 -18.61 -10.42
C LYS A 585 3.16 -19.89 -9.82
N HIS A 586 3.95 -19.74 -8.77
CA HIS A 586 4.70 -20.82 -8.11
C HIS A 586 4.71 -20.57 -6.59
N THR A 587 4.84 -21.64 -5.80
CA THR A 587 5.04 -21.54 -4.34
C THR A 587 6.44 -21.07 -3.94
N ARG A 588 7.31 -20.89 -4.94
CA ARG A 588 8.70 -20.49 -4.78
C ARG A 588 9.09 -19.58 -5.93
N GLN A 589 9.82 -18.51 -5.63
CA GLN A 589 10.56 -17.75 -6.64
C GLN A 589 11.82 -18.53 -7.02
N LEU A 590 11.90 -18.94 -8.27
CA LEU A 590 13.07 -19.57 -8.87
C LEU A 590 13.45 -18.78 -10.12
N PRO A 591 14.51 -17.96 -10.08
CA PRO A 591 14.98 -17.28 -11.28
C PRO A 591 15.51 -18.32 -12.28
N ASP A 592 15.09 -18.20 -13.53
CA ASP A 592 15.49 -19.04 -14.66
C ASP A 592 16.77 -18.54 -15.36
N ALA A 593 17.24 -17.35 -15.00
CA ALA A 593 18.52 -16.78 -15.39
C ALA A 593 19.08 -15.87 -14.29
N ASP A 594 20.30 -15.35 -14.45
CA ASP A 594 20.90 -14.40 -13.51
C ASP A 594 20.30 -13.00 -13.67
N TYR A 595 19.17 -12.77 -13.00
CA TYR A 595 18.53 -11.46 -12.89
C TYR A 595 18.97 -10.67 -11.65
N GLY A 596 19.97 -11.16 -10.90
CA GLY A 596 20.38 -10.54 -9.64
C GLY A 596 19.28 -10.60 -8.58
N VAL A 597 18.58 -11.74 -8.48
CA VAL A 597 17.50 -11.98 -7.50
C VAL A 597 17.72 -13.30 -6.77
N ASP A 598 17.20 -13.35 -5.56
CA ASP A 598 17.28 -14.54 -4.73
C ASP A 598 16.16 -15.55 -5.04
N ALA A 599 16.48 -16.82 -4.84
CA ALA A 599 15.50 -17.90 -4.79
C ALA A 599 14.97 -18.07 -3.36
N PHE A 600 13.65 -18.06 -3.17
CA PHE A 600 13.03 -18.26 -1.86
C PHE A 600 11.57 -18.72 -1.96
N ASP A 601 11.08 -19.32 -0.88
CA ASP A 601 9.70 -19.81 -0.76
C ASP A 601 8.74 -18.67 -0.40
N PHE A 602 7.56 -18.66 -1.03
CA PHE A 602 6.45 -17.80 -0.60
C PHE A 602 5.67 -18.47 0.54
N TRP A 603 5.40 -17.72 1.60
CA TRP A 603 4.63 -18.12 2.77
C TRP A 603 3.47 -17.16 2.95
N LEU A 604 2.33 -17.52 2.37
CA LEU A 604 1.20 -16.64 2.17
C LEU A 604 0.12 -16.89 3.23
N PRO A 605 -0.44 -15.85 3.85
CA PRO A 605 -1.62 -16.00 4.69
C PRO A 605 -2.86 -16.30 3.84
N ARG A 606 -3.88 -16.90 4.46
CA ARG A 606 -5.22 -17.00 3.86
C ARG A 606 -6.01 -15.73 4.14
N ARG A 607 -6.72 -15.22 3.15
CA ARG A 607 -7.60 -14.04 3.27
C ARG A 607 -8.84 -14.37 4.09
N HIS A 608 -9.41 -13.38 4.77
CA HIS A 608 -10.73 -13.53 5.38
C HIS A 608 -11.80 -13.87 4.33
N PRO A 609 -12.80 -14.72 4.68
CA PRO A 609 -13.01 -15.37 5.98
C PRO A 609 -12.23 -16.69 6.18
N HIS A 610 -11.33 -17.05 5.27
CA HIS A 610 -10.60 -18.33 5.27
C HIS A 610 -9.28 -18.32 6.04
N GLN A 611 -8.95 -17.21 6.72
CA GLN A 611 -7.83 -17.16 7.65
C GLN A 611 -8.08 -18.16 8.78
N VAL A 612 -7.06 -18.94 9.13
CA VAL A 612 -7.14 -19.99 10.16
C VAL A 612 -6.00 -19.87 11.15
N MET A 613 -6.21 -20.38 12.35
CA MET A 613 -5.23 -20.40 13.44
C MET A 613 -5.29 -21.76 14.14
N PRO A 614 -4.15 -22.44 14.40
CA PRO A 614 -4.15 -23.70 15.12
C PRO A 614 -4.52 -23.50 16.59
N ALA A 615 -5.30 -24.44 17.12
CA ALA A 615 -5.47 -24.60 18.57
C ALA A 615 -4.17 -25.12 19.18
N LEU A 616 -3.75 -24.53 20.30
CA LEU A 616 -2.50 -24.88 20.94
C LEU A 616 -2.50 -24.54 22.43
N ARG A 617 -1.60 -25.17 23.19
CA ARG A 617 -1.25 -24.80 24.57
C ARG A 617 0.26 -24.56 24.68
N LEU A 618 0.66 -23.54 25.43
CA LEU A 618 2.06 -23.26 25.75
C LEU A 618 2.38 -23.72 27.17
N ASP A 619 3.51 -24.38 27.38
CA ASP A 619 3.99 -24.78 28.72
C ASP A 619 4.31 -23.56 29.60
N THR A 620 4.67 -22.44 28.98
CA THR A 620 4.87 -21.14 29.64
C THR A 620 4.20 -20.07 28.79
N PRO A 621 3.43 -19.14 29.39
CA PRO A 621 2.72 -18.13 28.60
C PRO A 621 3.67 -17.26 27.77
N LEU A 622 3.32 -17.00 26.52
CA LEU A 622 4.04 -16.07 25.65
C LEU A 622 3.63 -14.64 25.99
N ASN A 623 4.59 -13.84 26.44
CA ASN A 623 4.39 -12.43 26.80
C ASN A 623 4.92 -11.49 25.71
N CYS A 624 4.11 -11.29 24.66
CA CYS A 624 4.41 -10.38 23.56
C CYS A 624 3.56 -9.09 23.57
N PHE A 625 2.58 -8.96 24.48
CA PHE A 625 1.60 -7.87 24.51
C PHE A 625 1.68 -6.96 25.75
N SER A 626 2.87 -6.86 26.36
CA SER A 626 3.08 -6.04 27.56
C SER A 626 2.81 -4.56 27.31
N ARG A 627 2.36 -3.83 28.36
CA ARG A 627 2.17 -2.37 28.35
C ARG A 627 3.41 -1.58 27.94
N ASN A 628 4.61 -2.14 28.14
CA ASN A 628 5.86 -1.48 27.74
C ASN A 628 5.95 -1.26 26.22
N ASN A 629 5.18 -2.01 25.43
CA ASN A 629 5.09 -1.80 23.99
C ASN A 629 4.51 -0.41 23.65
N LEU A 630 3.65 0.16 24.50
CA LEU A 630 3.07 1.51 24.31
C LEU A 630 4.10 2.64 24.41
N LEU A 631 5.33 2.34 24.79
CA LEU A 631 6.43 3.30 24.98
C LEU A 631 7.61 3.05 24.03
N ASN A 632 7.60 1.97 23.25
CA ASN A 632 8.80 1.51 22.53
C ASN A 632 9.04 2.23 21.17
N GLY A 633 8.09 3.06 20.73
CA GLY A 633 8.19 3.81 19.46
C GLY A 633 7.94 2.99 18.19
N ARG A 634 7.61 1.70 18.31
CA ARG A 634 7.34 0.78 17.19
C ARG A 634 5.84 0.71 16.95
N LEU A 635 5.41 1.10 15.74
CA LEU A 635 4.01 1.45 15.49
C LEU A 635 3.15 0.33 14.89
N ARG A 636 3.71 -0.87 14.72
CA ARG A 636 3.05 -2.07 14.18
C ARG A 636 3.93 -3.31 14.38
N PRO A 637 3.45 -4.53 14.09
CA PRO A 637 4.27 -5.73 14.14
C PRO A 637 5.35 -5.68 13.06
N GLU A 638 6.60 -5.96 13.45
CA GLU A 638 7.73 -6.06 12.51
C GLU A 638 8.74 -7.11 12.99
N GLN A 639 9.47 -6.81 14.07
CA GLN A 639 10.38 -7.77 14.73
C GLN A 639 9.75 -8.42 15.97
N GLN A 640 8.75 -7.75 16.55
CA GLN A 640 7.94 -8.16 17.69
C GLN A 640 6.49 -7.72 17.41
N ALA A 641 5.53 -8.18 18.22
CA ALA A 641 4.13 -7.76 18.08
C ALA A 641 3.91 -6.26 18.31
N ASN A 642 4.75 -5.64 19.15
CA ASN A 642 4.81 -4.19 19.41
C ASN A 642 3.51 -3.52 19.89
N GLY A 643 2.47 -4.28 20.23
CA GLY A 643 1.21 -3.73 20.75
C GLY A 643 0.93 -4.17 22.19
N TRP A 644 0.16 -3.36 22.92
CA TRP A 644 -0.52 -3.82 24.13
C TRP A 644 -1.88 -4.41 23.74
N VAL A 645 -2.19 -5.57 24.31
CA VAL A 645 -3.47 -6.28 24.17
C VAL A 645 -3.98 -6.57 25.59
N PRO A 646 -5.22 -6.17 25.95
CA PRO A 646 -5.80 -6.49 27.25
C PRO A 646 -6.19 -7.96 27.34
N ASP A 647 -6.26 -8.50 28.55
CA ASP A 647 -6.72 -9.87 28.79
C ASP A 647 -8.11 -10.08 28.19
N VAL A 648 -8.36 -11.28 27.65
CA VAL A 648 -9.63 -11.62 27.00
C VAL A 648 -10.85 -11.48 27.93
N ASN A 649 -10.64 -11.58 29.25
CA ASN A 649 -11.69 -11.43 30.25
C ASN A 649 -11.82 -10.00 30.79
N ASP A 650 -11.00 -9.06 30.33
CA ASP A 650 -11.08 -7.66 30.73
C ASP A 650 -12.25 -6.96 30.02
N VAL A 651 -13.33 -6.77 30.77
CA VAL A 651 -14.55 -6.14 30.27
C VAL A 651 -14.46 -4.61 30.17
N GLN A 652 -13.41 -4.00 30.74
CA GLN A 652 -13.17 -2.55 30.67
C GLN A 652 -11.67 -2.27 30.51
N PRO A 653 -11.09 -2.55 29.33
CA PRO A 653 -9.67 -2.33 29.12
C PRO A 653 -9.28 -0.85 29.21
N VAL A 654 -8.25 -0.58 30.02
CA VAL A 654 -7.75 0.78 30.26
C VAL A 654 -6.22 0.82 30.15
N ALA A 655 -5.70 1.86 29.50
CA ALA A 655 -4.29 2.25 29.54
C ALA A 655 -4.15 3.68 30.06
N ILE A 656 -3.19 3.91 30.97
CA ILE A 656 -2.97 5.21 31.62
C ILE A 656 -1.50 5.58 31.48
N TRP A 657 -1.24 6.75 30.89
CA TRP A 657 0.06 7.42 30.81
C TRP A 657 0.13 8.49 31.89
N ARG A 658 1.16 8.45 32.73
CA ARG A 658 1.38 9.43 33.82
C ARG A 658 2.75 10.05 33.76
N TRP A 659 2.83 11.35 33.99
CA TRP A 659 4.07 12.10 34.13
C TRP A 659 4.28 12.59 35.56
N ASN A 660 5.55 12.67 35.96
CA ASN A 660 5.93 13.26 37.25
C ASN A 660 5.65 14.78 37.31
N ALA A 661 5.55 15.43 36.15
CA ALA A 661 5.18 16.84 36.01
C ALA A 661 4.28 17.03 34.78
N PRO A 662 3.31 17.95 34.81
CA PRO A 662 2.39 18.18 33.69
C PRO A 662 3.13 18.44 32.37
N LYS A 663 2.64 17.83 31.28
CA LYS A 663 3.17 18.04 29.92
C LYS A 663 2.26 18.96 29.14
N THR A 664 2.86 19.85 28.35
CA THR A 664 2.12 20.70 27.41
C THR A 664 1.84 19.90 26.14
N VAL A 665 0.57 19.78 25.79
CA VAL A 665 0.07 18.93 24.69
C VAL A 665 -0.78 19.77 23.75
N ARG A 666 -0.44 19.75 22.47
CA ARG A 666 -1.18 20.29 21.33
C ARG A 666 -1.98 19.22 20.60
N SER A 667 -1.51 17.98 20.59
CA SER A 667 -2.21 16.87 19.96
C SER A 667 -1.88 15.52 20.58
N LEU A 668 -2.85 14.62 20.52
CA LEU A 668 -2.72 13.20 20.83
C LEU A 668 -2.98 12.39 19.57
N THR A 669 -2.08 11.49 19.19
CA THR A 669 -2.31 10.53 18.10
C THR A 669 -2.33 9.12 18.67
N LEU A 670 -3.50 8.49 18.69
CA LEU A 670 -3.66 7.08 19.02
C LEU A 670 -3.37 6.22 17.79
N VAL A 671 -2.44 5.28 17.92
CA VAL A 671 -2.11 4.29 16.89
C VAL A 671 -2.50 2.91 17.41
N GLN A 672 -3.41 2.26 16.69
CA GLN A 672 -4.05 1.02 17.08
C GLN A 672 -4.11 0.05 15.90
N ASP A 673 -4.35 -1.21 16.19
CA ASP A 673 -4.43 -2.23 15.15
C ASP A 673 -5.74 -2.16 14.37
N ASN A 674 -5.59 -2.24 13.05
CA ASN A 674 -6.67 -2.43 12.10
C ASN A 674 -6.20 -3.39 11.01
N ASP A 675 -5.49 -4.42 11.45
CA ASP A 675 -4.85 -5.45 10.63
C ASP A 675 -4.06 -4.85 9.46
N PHE A 676 -2.83 -4.40 9.69
CA PHE A 676 -1.93 -3.89 8.65
C PHE A 676 -1.49 -4.95 7.61
N ASP A 677 -2.00 -6.18 7.69
CA ASP A 677 -1.76 -7.25 6.73
C ASP A 677 -2.90 -7.40 5.71
N ASN A 678 -4.14 -7.14 6.13
CA ASN A 678 -5.34 -7.33 5.31
C ASN A 678 -5.25 -6.61 3.96
N ALA A 679 -5.51 -7.33 2.87
CA ALA A 679 -5.66 -6.73 1.55
C ALA A 679 -6.94 -5.88 1.51
N MET A 680 -6.85 -4.68 0.96
CA MET A 680 -7.96 -3.71 0.88
C MET A 680 -8.06 -3.13 -0.54
N GLU A 681 -8.29 -3.99 -1.54
CA GLU A 681 -8.42 -3.57 -2.94
C GLU A 681 -9.52 -2.50 -3.09
N THR A 682 -9.25 -1.46 -3.90
CA THR A 682 -10.14 -0.30 -4.03
C THR A 682 -11.33 -0.53 -4.95
N VAL A 683 -11.20 -1.44 -5.91
CA VAL A 683 -12.22 -1.75 -6.92
C VAL A 683 -12.24 -3.24 -7.26
N GLN A 684 -13.32 -3.71 -7.88
CA GLN A 684 -13.53 -5.07 -8.41
C GLN A 684 -13.58 -6.19 -7.37
N MET A 685 -12.60 -6.29 -6.48
CA MET A 685 -12.57 -7.29 -5.41
C MET A 685 -13.27 -6.75 -4.17
N GLY A 686 -14.41 -7.35 -3.82
CA GLY A 686 -15.14 -7.01 -2.61
C GLY A 686 -14.57 -7.67 -1.35
N HIS A 687 -14.99 -7.15 -0.19
CA HIS A 687 -14.52 -7.56 1.13
C HIS A 687 -15.66 -8.08 2.01
N PRO A 688 -15.42 -9.13 2.83
CA PRO A 688 -16.47 -9.74 3.65
C PRO A 688 -16.92 -8.86 4.82
N ARG A 689 -16.09 -7.90 5.26
CA ARG A 689 -16.35 -7.02 6.41
C ARG A 689 -16.05 -5.57 6.03
N ALA A 690 -16.84 -4.64 6.56
CA ALA A 690 -16.63 -3.20 6.38
C ALA A 690 -15.57 -2.62 7.35
N VAL A 691 -15.21 -3.39 8.38
CA VAL A 691 -14.23 -3.05 9.42
C VAL A 691 -13.47 -4.33 9.78
N THR A 692 -12.15 -4.24 10.00
CA THR A 692 -11.35 -5.41 10.39
C THR A 692 -11.64 -5.82 11.84
N PRO A 693 -11.51 -7.10 12.21
CA PRO A 693 -11.96 -7.60 13.52
C PRO A 693 -11.29 -6.95 14.74
N HIS A 694 -10.01 -6.57 14.60
CA HIS A 694 -9.18 -5.99 15.67
C HIS A 694 -9.44 -4.50 15.92
N CYS A 695 -10.18 -3.84 15.01
CA CYS A 695 -10.44 -2.41 15.11
C CYS A 695 -11.17 -2.07 16.42
N ILE A 696 -10.64 -1.13 17.18
CA ILE A 696 -11.34 -0.50 18.30
C ILE A 696 -12.40 0.43 17.72
N THR A 697 -13.67 0.09 17.87
CA THR A 697 -14.80 0.83 17.26
C THR A 697 -15.36 1.90 18.19
N HIS A 698 -15.13 1.77 19.50
CA HIS A 698 -15.52 2.77 20.50
C HIS A 698 -14.46 2.90 21.58
N TYR A 699 -13.95 4.11 21.77
CA TYR A 699 -13.04 4.44 22.88
C TYR A 699 -13.30 5.84 23.44
N ARG A 700 -12.76 6.08 24.64
CA ARG A 700 -12.71 7.39 25.28
C ARG A 700 -11.27 7.75 25.66
N LEU A 701 -10.92 9.01 25.48
CA LEU A 701 -9.68 9.60 25.94
C LEU A 701 -9.99 10.63 27.02
N TRP A 702 -9.29 10.53 28.14
CA TRP A 702 -9.40 11.43 29.28
C TRP A 702 -8.06 12.09 29.55
N GLY A 703 -8.09 13.37 29.94
CA GLY A 703 -6.95 14.14 30.41
C GLY A 703 -7.21 14.54 31.84
N ASP A 704 -6.40 14.00 32.75
CA ASP A 704 -6.68 13.98 34.19
C ASP A 704 -8.11 13.46 34.44
N ASN A 705 -9.05 14.33 34.83
CA ASN A 705 -10.46 13.97 35.07
C ASN A 705 -11.45 14.46 33.99
N ALA A 706 -10.95 15.08 32.91
CA ALA A 706 -11.79 15.63 31.84
C ALA A 706 -11.83 14.70 30.63
N LEU A 707 -13.02 14.48 30.07
CA LEU A 707 -13.19 13.75 28.81
C LEU A 707 -12.68 14.64 27.66
N LEU A 708 -11.64 14.18 26.97
CA LEU A 708 -11.04 14.88 25.83
C LEU A 708 -11.71 14.50 24.52
N ALA A 709 -12.00 13.21 24.35
CA ALA A 709 -12.67 12.67 23.18
C ALA A 709 -13.45 11.40 23.52
N GLU A 710 -14.63 11.25 22.95
CA GLU A 710 -15.33 9.97 22.84
C GLU A 710 -15.56 9.72 21.35
N VAL A 711 -14.98 8.63 20.85
CA VAL A 711 -15.11 8.26 19.44
C VAL A 711 -15.95 7.01 19.35
N THR A 712 -17.11 7.14 18.71
CA THR A 712 -18.01 6.04 18.39
C THR A 712 -17.93 5.74 16.89
N ASN A 713 -18.05 4.47 16.48
CA ASN A 713 -17.94 4.03 15.08
C ASN A 713 -16.59 4.36 14.44
N ASN A 714 -15.52 4.23 15.22
CA ASN A 714 -14.17 4.30 14.67
C ASN A 714 -13.94 3.13 13.70
N ARG A 715 -13.24 3.42 12.61
CA ARG A 715 -12.72 2.43 11.66
C ARG A 715 -11.25 2.64 11.31
N HIS A 716 -10.58 3.56 11.99
CA HIS A 716 -9.22 3.97 11.66
C HIS A 716 -8.19 3.32 12.57
N SER A 717 -7.04 3.00 12.01
CA SER A 717 -5.84 2.61 12.77
C SER A 717 -5.13 3.80 13.41
N VAL A 718 -5.30 5.01 12.88
CA VAL A 718 -4.64 6.22 13.36
C VAL A 718 -5.70 7.27 13.66
N CYS A 719 -5.83 7.69 14.91
CA CYS A 719 -6.78 8.71 15.34
C CYS A 719 -6.04 9.90 15.96
N GLN A 720 -6.12 11.05 15.32
CA GLN A 720 -5.49 12.28 15.81
C GLN A 720 -6.52 13.21 16.43
N HIS A 721 -6.25 13.65 17.66
CA HIS A 721 -7.03 14.61 18.42
C HIS A 721 -6.20 15.87 18.60
N ARG A 722 -6.60 16.97 17.95
CA ARG A 722 -5.91 18.27 18.02
C ARG A 722 -6.66 19.23 18.93
N PHE A 723 -5.94 19.95 19.78
CA PHE A 723 -6.50 20.99 20.63
C PHE A 723 -6.32 22.36 19.98
N ALA A 724 -7.33 23.23 20.08
CA ALA A 724 -7.25 24.60 19.56
C ALA A 724 -6.11 25.42 20.20
N HIS A 725 -5.82 25.13 21.47
CA HIS A 725 -4.71 25.71 22.22
C HIS A 725 -3.97 24.60 22.97
N PRO A 726 -2.65 24.75 23.21
CA PRO A 726 -1.92 23.80 24.05
C PRO A 726 -2.56 23.66 25.43
N GLN A 727 -2.73 22.43 25.90
CA GLN A 727 -3.28 22.09 27.22
C GLN A 727 -2.21 21.42 28.07
N GLN A 728 -2.41 21.36 29.39
CA GLN A 728 -1.49 20.67 30.30
C GLN A 728 -2.17 19.46 30.93
N PHE A 729 -1.49 18.32 30.94
CA PHE A 729 -1.98 17.08 31.53
C PHE A 729 -0.92 16.41 32.38
N SER A 730 -1.31 15.86 33.53
CA SER A 730 -0.46 14.97 34.33
C SER A 730 -0.74 13.50 34.05
N GLU A 731 -1.94 13.22 33.55
CA GLU A 731 -2.40 11.89 33.17
C GLU A 731 -3.19 11.94 31.86
N ILE A 732 -2.95 10.97 30.97
CA ILE A 732 -3.88 10.63 29.87
C ILE A 732 -4.36 9.20 30.07
N ARG A 733 -5.67 8.96 29.97
CA ARG A 733 -6.29 7.64 30.07
C ARG A 733 -7.08 7.29 28.81
N LEU A 734 -6.78 6.13 28.23
CA LEU A 734 -7.54 5.48 27.17
C LEU A 734 -8.46 4.42 27.79
N GLU A 735 -9.75 4.51 27.51
CA GLU A 735 -10.75 3.49 27.83
C GLU A 735 -11.25 2.86 26.52
N ILE A 736 -11.05 1.56 26.35
CA ILE A 736 -11.60 0.81 25.21
C ILE A 736 -12.99 0.32 25.59
N VAL A 737 -14.00 0.73 24.84
CA VAL A 737 -15.41 0.43 25.13
C VAL A 737 -15.92 -0.70 24.24
N ALA A 738 -15.54 -0.73 22.96
CA ALA A 738 -15.92 -1.78 22.04
C ALA A 738 -14.90 -1.98 20.90
N THR A 739 -14.89 -3.20 20.35
CA THR A 739 -14.12 -3.57 19.15
C THR A 739 -15.04 -4.15 18.07
N ALA A 740 -14.50 -4.41 16.88
CA ALA A 740 -15.19 -5.07 15.79
C ALA A 740 -15.27 -6.61 15.91
N GLY A 741 -15.09 -7.15 17.13
CA GLY A 741 -15.35 -8.56 17.46
C GLY A 741 -14.12 -9.41 17.76
N ALA A 742 -12.90 -8.89 17.62
CA ALA A 742 -11.67 -9.55 18.07
C ALA A 742 -10.94 -8.70 19.13
N LEU A 743 -9.84 -9.26 19.66
CA LEU A 743 -8.99 -8.60 20.65
C LEU A 743 -8.42 -7.29 20.07
N PRO A 744 -8.51 -6.17 20.80
CA PRO A 744 -7.90 -4.92 20.35
C PRO A 744 -6.39 -4.95 20.57
N ALA A 745 -5.65 -4.22 19.74
CA ALA A 745 -4.25 -3.89 20.03
C ALA A 745 -4.02 -2.38 19.91
N VAL A 746 -3.25 -1.82 20.84
CA VAL A 746 -2.79 -0.44 20.80
C VAL A 746 -1.28 -0.45 20.65
N TYR A 747 -0.76 0.20 19.61
CA TYR A 747 0.66 0.29 19.34
C TYR A 747 1.29 1.48 20.06
N SER A 748 0.62 2.64 20.06
CA SER A 748 1.18 3.84 20.69
C SER A 748 0.14 4.92 20.97
N LEU A 749 0.43 5.78 21.94
CA LEU A 749 -0.16 7.10 22.10
C LEU A 749 0.95 8.14 21.91
N ASN A 750 0.93 8.86 20.80
CA ASN A 750 1.94 9.85 20.46
C ASN A 750 1.51 11.23 20.95
N ILE A 751 2.37 11.92 21.69
CA ILE A 751 2.07 13.22 22.31
C ILE A 751 2.97 14.30 21.74
N ARG A 752 2.38 15.45 21.38
CA ARG A 752 3.08 16.63 20.86
C ARG A 752 2.47 17.92 21.36
#